data_AF-A0A1H0HEF0-F1
#
_entry.id   AF-A0A1H0HEF0-F1
#
_cell.length_a   1.000
_cell.length_b   1.000
_cell.length_c   1.000
_cell.angle_alpha   90.00
_cell.angle_beta   90.00
_cell.angle_gamma   90.00
#
_symmetry.space_group_name_H-M   'P 1'
#
loop_
_entity.id
_entity.type
_entity.pdbx_description
1 polymer ?
#
loop_
_entity_poly.entity_id
_entity_poly.type
_entity_poly.pdbx_seq_one_letter_code
_entity_poly.pdbx_strand_id
1 'polypeptide(L)'
;MSWPTPQDYNEAIQNPKSCFSDPELQIGVPELDNLGLPRPISGAFASVYKIKCGTKEWAIRCFTNNVKDQKQRYDAISNHLKTVNLPYFVPFEYISQGIKVQGKWYPIVRMQWIKGDPLIRYIQQNLSKPLTLLDLTHKWIRMITAMQKSNIAHGDLQHGNIMIYNDDFMLIDYDGMYVPALHGLQSNELGHRNYQHPQRDNNNFGSNIDNFSAWVILVSLLAVSIDPTIWDVLDAGEDEERLLFSQVDFTSPETSHTFRILQLVADETFRFFVTYLKQSTQLELGAITVPDLSSISLRIEPTSKNASGIKTNTRNTHSPHPEWLAEMLGLNQDQESHTISNSNGAEWVLDHLHNEEIHMDFNSGVVLNRSVSFTLLMAGIFLTPFVFELPSIYATASTFSGLGSAFLFSGWQYRRHPIIKAKNRILKNKREFDTVLSGITNELTKLNKHKNELIKSEENNRTKLIEKQRKLSQVEKNETDRINRELQKDLNDLENQQRSLDQQEKNEIANSLTTYQTSWLQSRLKNHTIDDAKIPGIGSEMKRRLKSHAIYTAADIKDIKIYQTYGSYASEKASIVLSNSVHIYVEGIGPSKARALLEWKKSTELRYVNTLPSTIPQTEIQIIKSKYQTKRNSLNSQEQTVKNSTQQKKNAAMIKFAKENAILQKEIDATRLDLKNNQQKVEMEISNMTKELSAKQWEDAQIQRQLNTYKQINYLNFIRILFFFKK
;
A
#
# COMPACT_ATOMS: atom_id res chain seq x y z
N MET A 1 3.76 -15.93 -23.65
CA MET A 1 5.00 -16.43 -23.02
C MET A 1 5.14 -15.78 -21.66
N SER A 2 5.44 -16.54 -20.62
CA SER A 2 5.67 -15.99 -19.28
C SER A 2 6.97 -15.18 -19.28
N TRP A 3 6.93 -14.01 -18.64
CA TRP A 3 8.11 -13.23 -18.30
C TRP A 3 8.77 -13.81 -17.04
N PRO A 4 10.08 -13.57 -16.82
CA PRO A 4 10.76 -14.11 -15.66
C PRO A 4 10.20 -13.52 -14.37
N THR A 5 10.12 -14.36 -13.34
CA THR A 5 9.75 -13.95 -12.00
C THR A 5 10.94 -13.29 -11.28
N PRO A 6 10.72 -12.54 -10.18
CA PRO A 6 11.81 -12.04 -9.35
C PRO A 6 12.78 -13.14 -8.89
N GLN A 7 12.27 -14.36 -8.65
CA GLN A 7 13.09 -15.51 -8.28
C GLN A 7 14.00 -15.95 -9.45
N ASP A 8 13.46 -16.02 -10.66
CA ASP A 8 14.23 -16.39 -11.85
C ASP A 8 15.39 -15.40 -12.12
N TYR A 9 15.15 -14.10 -11.88
CA TYR A 9 16.20 -13.08 -11.95
C TYR A 9 17.25 -13.24 -10.84
N ASN A 10 16.81 -13.54 -9.62
CA ASN A 10 17.71 -13.72 -8.49
C ASN A 10 18.66 -14.92 -8.73
N GLU A 11 18.14 -16.02 -9.28
CA GLU A 11 18.94 -17.19 -9.68
C GLU A 11 19.93 -16.86 -10.79
N ALA A 12 19.52 -16.13 -11.83
CA ALA A 12 20.40 -15.76 -12.94
C ALA A 12 21.56 -14.85 -12.50
N ILE A 13 21.28 -13.87 -11.63
CA ILE A 13 22.26 -12.85 -11.20
C ILE A 13 23.34 -13.41 -10.27
N GLN A 14 23.14 -14.58 -9.67
CA GLN A 14 24.20 -15.28 -8.94
C GLN A 14 25.42 -15.61 -9.83
N ASN A 15 25.26 -15.64 -11.16
CA ASN A 15 26.36 -15.83 -12.11
C ASN A 15 26.40 -14.73 -13.21
N PRO A 16 26.86 -13.51 -12.88
CA PRO A 16 26.89 -12.36 -13.79
C PRO A 16 27.59 -12.64 -15.12
N LYS A 17 28.69 -13.40 -15.08
CA LYS A 17 29.50 -13.79 -16.25
C LYS A 17 28.70 -14.52 -17.32
N SER A 18 27.69 -15.29 -16.90
CA SER A 18 26.88 -16.13 -17.79
C SER A 18 25.52 -15.51 -18.15
N CYS A 19 24.99 -14.65 -17.28
CA CYS A 19 23.66 -14.09 -17.45
C CYS A 19 23.66 -12.73 -18.16
N PHE A 20 24.68 -11.88 -18.02
CA PHE A 20 24.71 -10.59 -18.73
C PHE A 20 25.36 -10.68 -20.11
N SER A 21 24.84 -9.90 -21.06
CA SER A 21 25.47 -9.71 -22.37
C SER A 21 26.53 -8.60 -22.35
N ASP A 22 26.37 -7.63 -21.46
CA ASP A 22 27.28 -6.49 -21.31
C ASP A 22 28.61 -6.94 -20.66
N PRO A 23 29.77 -6.70 -21.30
CA PRO A 23 31.06 -7.15 -20.78
C PRO A 23 31.44 -6.54 -19.41
N GLU A 24 31.01 -5.31 -19.13
CA GLU A 24 31.25 -4.65 -17.85
C GLU A 24 30.42 -5.30 -16.74
N LEU A 25 29.18 -5.70 -17.03
CA LEU A 25 28.32 -6.41 -16.08
C LEU A 25 28.73 -7.88 -15.86
N GLN A 26 29.33 -8.53 -16.86
CA GLN A 26 29.83 -9.91 -16.75
C GLN A 26 30.91 -10.07 -15.68
N ILE A 27 31.68 -9.03 -15.41
CA ILE A 27 32.71 -9.00 -14.34
C ILE A 27 32.20 -8.34 -13.05
N GLY A 28 30.93 -7.96 -13.01
CA GLY A 28 30.32 -7.28 -11.88
C GLY A 28 30.05 -8.20 -10.70
N VAL A 29 30.05 -7.63 -9.50
CA VAL A 29 29.69 -8.32 -8.26
C VAL A 29 28.35 -7.77 -7.76
N PRO A 30 27.28 -8.58 -7.67
CA PRO A 30 26.01 -8.12 -7.13
C PRO A 30 26.12 -7.83 -5.63
N GLU A 31 25.38 -6.83 -5.15
CA GLU A 31 25.16 -6.65 -3.71
C GLU A 31 24.37 -7.84 -3.17
N LEU A 32 24.82 -8.38 -2.04
CA LEU A 32 24.23 -9.56 -1.42
C LEU A 32 23.43 -9.20 -0.16
N ASP A 33 22.42 -9.99 0.15
CA ASP A 33 21.69 -9.93 1.41
C ASP A 33 22.44 -10.68 2.54
N ASN A 34 21.83 -10.74 3.73
CA ASN A 34 22.42 -11.43 4.89
C ASN A 34 22.53 -12.95 4.71
N LEU A 35 21.90 -13.52 3.67
CA LEU A 35 21.97 -14.94 3.31
C LEU A 35 22.99 -15.22 2.20
N GLY A 36 23.67 -14.18 1.70
CA GLY A 36 24.65 -14.29 0.61
C GLY A 36 24.02 -14.41 -0.77
N LEU A 37 22.73 -14.10 -0.92
CA LEU A 37 22.02 -14.09 -2.20
C LEU A 37 21.96 -12.67 -2.77
N PRO A 38 21.90 -12.48 -4.10
CA PRO A 38 21.70 -11.15 -4.69
C PRO A 38 20.50 -10.46 -4.06
N ARG A 39 20.69 -9.23 -3.59
CA ARG A 39 19.66 -8.45 -2.90
C ARG A 39 18.83 -7.68 -3.94
N PRO A 40 17.58 -8.08 -4.23
CA PRO A 40 16.71 -7.29 -5.08
C PRO A 40 16.14 -6.10 -4.29
N ILE A 41 16.01 -4.98 -4.97
CA ILE A 41 15.08 -3.91 -4.61
C ILE A 41 13.86 -4.14 -5.49
N SER A 42 12.86 -4.82 -4.91
CA SER A 42 11.69 -5.31 -5.65
C SER A 42 10.58 -4.26 -5.71
N GLY A 43 10.13 -3.93 -6.92
CA GLY A 43 8.88 -3.20 -7.17
C GLY A 43 7.81 -4.10 -7.79
N ALA A 44 6.62 -3.55 -8.04
CA ALA A 44 5.50 -4.31 -8.63
C ALA A 44 5.77 -4.78 -10.07
N PHE A 45 6.64 -4.07 -10.81
CA PHE A 45 6.84 -4.27 -12.27
C PHE A 45 8.29 -4.61 -12.66
N ALA A 46 9.23 -4.54 -11.72
CA ALA A 46 10.63 -4.84 -11.96
C ALA A 46 11.37 -5.23 -10.68
N SER A 47 12.48 -5.94 -10.85
CA SER A 47 13.48 -6.18 -9.80
C SER A 47 14.75 -5.40 -10.15
N VAL A 48 15.21 -4.56 -9.21
CA VAL A 48 16.44 -3.77 -9.40
C VAL A 48 17.57 -4.38 -8.59
N TYR A 49 18.73 -4.56 -9.21
CA TYR A 49 19.93 -5.11 -8.56
C TYR A 49 21.06 -4.10 -8.62
N LYS A 50 21.78 -3.96 -7.52
CA LYS A 50 23.00 -3.17 -7.47
C LYS A 50 24.19 -4.06 -7.85
N ILE A 51 24.91 -3.70 -8.90
CA ILE A 51 26.09 -4.43 -9.37
C ILE A 51 27.31 -3.51 -9.33
N LYS A 52 28.36 -3.95 -8.63
CA LYS A 52 29.63 -3.25 -8.54
C LYS A 52 30.57 -3.73 -9.64
N CYS A 53 30.98 -2.82 -10.52
CA CYS A 53 31.91 -3.07 -11.62
C CYS A 53 33.15 -2.17 -11.42
N GLY A 54 34.15 -2.67 -10.69
CA GLY A 54 35.34 -1.90 -10.34
C GLY A 54 35.01 -0.68 -9.45
N THR A 55 35.24 0.53 -9.96
CA THR A 55 34.93 1.79 -9.28
C THR A 55 33.50 2.29 -9.52
N LYS A 56 32.79 1.71 -10.48
CA LYS A 56 31.41 2.08 -10.81
C LYS A 56 30.43 1.14 -10.12
N GLU A 57 29.29 1.70 -9.76
CA GLU A 57 28.14 0.97 -9.25
C GLU A 57 26.98 1.20 -10.21
N TRP A 58 26.29 0.13 -10.59
CA TRP A 58 25.21 0.13 -11.56
C TRP A 58 23.93 -0.38 -10.91
N ALA A 59 22.82 0.28 -11.18
CA ALA A 59 21.46 -0.23 -10.96
C ALA A 59 21.01 -0.96 -12.23
N ILE A 60 20.66 -2.23 -12.09
CA ILE A 60 20.15 -3.07 -13.19
C ILE A 60 18.68 -3.36 -12.95
N ARG A 61 17.82 -2.75 -13.75
CA ARG A 61 16.37 -2.96 -13.73
C ARG A 61 16.01 -4.11 -14.66
N CYS A 62 15.46 -5.18 -14.08
CA CYS A 62 14.97 -6.37 -14.77
C CYS A 62 13.44 -6.37 -14.78
N PHE A 63 12.82 -6.32 -15.96
CA PHE A 63 11.37 -6.20 -16.11
C PHE A 63 10.63 -7.53 -15.89
N THR A 64 9.49 -7.53 -15.22
CA THR A 64 8.69 -8.75 -14.97
C THR A 64 7.48 -8.89 -15.88
N ASN A 65 7.28 -7.95 -16.82
CA ASN A 65 6.15 -7.92 -17.75
C ASN A 65 6.56 -7.40 -19.14
N ASN A 66 5.74 -7.72 -20.16
CA ASN A 66 5.93 -7.20 -21.51
C ASN A 66 5.20 -5.88 -21.70
N VAL A 67 5.93 -4.83 -22.07
CA VAL A 67 5.33 -3.57 -22.56
C VAL A 67 5.75 -3.40 -24.02
N LYS A 68 4.79 -3.44 -24.95
CA LYS A 68 5.04 -3.56 -26.40
C LYS A 68 5.90 -2.44 -26.97
N ASP A 69 5.76 -1.22 -26.45
CA ASP A 69 6.43 0.01 -26.88
C ASP A 69 7.59 0.43 -25.96
N GLN A 70 8.02 -0.45 -25.04
CA GLN A 70 9.03 -0.12 -24.03
C GLN A 70 10.35 0.38 -24.62
N LYS A 71 10.88 -0.32 -25.64
CA LYS A 71 12.12 0.10 -26.31
C LYS A 71 11.97 1.49 -26.95
N GLN A 72 10.86 1.73 -27.65
CA GLN A 72 10.57 3.02 -28.28
C GLN A 72 10.57 4.15 -27.24
N ARG A 73 9.95 3.91 -26.07
CA ARG A 73 9.93 4.88 -24.96
C ARG A 73 11.33 5.19 -24.45
N TYR A 74 12.10 4.18 -24.08
CA TYR A 74 13.45 4.39 -23.55
C TYR A 74 14.41 5.04 -24.55
N ASP A 75 14.33 4.68 -25.84
CA ASP A 75 15.12 5.32 -26.90
C ASP A 75 14.76 6.81 -27.03
N ALA A 76 13.46 7.14 -27.05
CA ALA A 76 12.99 8.52 -27.11
C ALA A 76 13.41 9.34 -25.89
N ILE A 77 13.24 8.79 -24.68
CA ILE A 77 13.65 9.43 -23.43
C ILE A 77 15.17 9.67 -23.41
N SER A 78 15.97 8.64 -23.71
CA SER A 78 17.44 8.76 -23.71
C SER A 78 17.93 9.83 -24.69
N ASN A 79 17.36 9.88 -25.90
CA ASN A 79 17.73 10.87 -26.92
C ASN A 79 17.37 12.30 -26.48
N HIS A 80 16.18 12.49 -25.91
CA HIS A 80 15.74 13.81 -25.44
C HIS A 80 16.58 14.30 -24.26
N LEU A 81 16.83 13.44 -23.26
CA LEU A 81 17.62 13.81 -22.09
C LEU A 81 19.07 14.15 -22.44
N LYS A 82 19.69 13.44 -23.40
CA LYS A 82 21.02 13.78 -23.92
C LYS A 82 21.05 15.14 -24.63
N THR A 83 19.94 15.55 -25.24
CA THR A 83 19.83 16.83 -25.96
C THR A 83 19.68 18.01 -25.00
N VAL A 84 18.81 17.86 -23.99
CA VAL A 84 18.55 18.95 -23.01
C VAL A 84 19.65 19.03 -21.96
N ASN A 85 20.23 17.90 -21.55
CA ASN A 85 21.34 17.79 -20.61
C ASN A 85 21.11 18.53 -19.26
N LEU A 86 19.94 18.31 -18.65
CA LEU A 86 19.64 18.83 -17.31
C LEU A 86 20.37 18.02 -16.22
N PRO A 87 20.82 18.66 -15.13
CA PRO A 87 21.62 18.01 -14.08
C PRO A 87 20.83 17.06 -13.17
N TYR A 88 19.52 16.91 -13.40
CA TYR A 88 18.62 16.16 -12.52
C TYR A 88 18.45 14.69 -12.92
N PHE A 89 19.00 14.28 -14.07
CA PHE A 89 18.79 12.95 -14.63
C PHE A 89 20.07 12.13 -14.61
N VAL A 90 19.91 10.83 -14.37
CA VAL A 90 20.98 9.86 -14.37
C VAL A 90 21.14 9.26 -15.77
N PRO A 91 22.36 9.18 -16.30
CA PRO A 91 22.61 8.44 -17.53
C PRO A 91 22.16 6.98 -17.40
N PHE A 92 21.41 6.52 -18.40
CA PHE A 92 20.94 5.14 -18.48
C PHE A 92 21.01 4.61 -19.91
N GLU A 93 20.97 3.30 -20.03
CA GLU A 93 20.99 2.57 -21.29
C GLU A 93 19.99 1.42 -21.28
N TYR A 94 19.19 1.30 -22.34
CA TYR A 94 18.28 0.17 -22.57
C TYR A 94 18.97 -0.90 -23.42
N ILE A 95 19.17 -2.08 -22.84
CA ILE A 95 19.87 -3.19 -23.50
C ILE A 95 18.83 -4.27 -23.83
N SER A 96 18.47 -4.40 -25.10
CA SER A 96 17.36 -5.28 -25.54
C SER A 96 17.61 -6.77 -25.26
N GLN A 97 18.87 -7.20 -25.26
CA GLN A 97 19.30 -8.53 -24.86
C GLN A 97 20.19 -8.42 -23.63
N GLY A 98 19.68 -7.86 -22.54
CA GLY A 98 20.47 -7.50 -21.36
C GLY A 98 20.84 -8.68 -20.49
N ILE A 99 19.85 -9.51 -20.15
CA ILE A 99 20.02 -10.63 -19.20
C ILE A 99 19.45 -11.93 -19.79
N LYS A 100 20.15 -13.02 -19.55
CA LYS A 100 19.78 -14.37 -19.96
C LYS A 100 19.21 -15.13 -18.76
N VAL A 101 17.95 -15.51 -18.87
CA VAL A 101 17.22 -16.26 -17.83
C VAL A 101 16.63 -17.51 -18.47
N GLN A 102 16.90 -18.67 -17.88
CA GLN A 102 16.45 -19.98 -18.39
C GLN A 102 16.72 -20.17 -19.90
N GLY A 103 17.87 -19.70 -20.39
CA GLY A 103 18.29 -19.83 -21.78
C GLY A 103 17.77 -18.75 -22.75
N LYS A 104 16.87 -17.86 -22.32
CA LYS A 104 16.28 -16.79 -23.16
C LYS A 104 16.79 -15.41 -22.75
N TRP A 105 16.93 -14.52 -23.71
CA TRP A 105 17.35 -13.13 -23.48
C TRP A 105 16.16 -12.21 -23.20
N TYR A 106 16.31 -11.36 -22.19
CA TYR A 106 15.34 -10.37 -21.75
C TYR A 106 16.00 -8.97 -21.68
N PRO A 107 15.22 -7.90 -21.92
CA PRO A 107 15.74 -6.55 -21.85
C PRO A 107 16.04 -6.14 -20.40
N ILE A 108 17.05 -5.29 -20.23
CA ILE A 108 17.33 -4.61 -18.96
C ILE A 108 17.54 -3.11 -19.20
N VAL A 109 17.39 -2.33 -18.15
CA VAL A 109 17.94 -0.97 -18.09
C VAL A 109 19.12 -0.96 -17.14
N ARG A 110 20.24 -0.43 -17.63
CA ARG A 110 21.45 -0.17 -16.85
C ARG A 110 21.52 1.32 -16.57
N MET A 111 21.61 1.69 -15.30
CA MET A 111 21.66 3.09 -14.85
C MET A 111 22.74 3.25 -13.79
N GLN A 112 23.42 4.39 -13.76
CA GLN A 112 24.43 4.64 -12.73
C GLN A 112 23.78 4.65 -11.33
N TRP A 113 24.39 3.95 -10.37
CA TRP A 113 23.90 3.94 -9.00
C TRP A 113 24.22 5.28 -8.31
N ILE A 114 23.20 5.98 -7.82
CA ILE A 114 23.39 7.22 -7.05
C ILE A 114 23.61 6.89 -5.57
N LYS A 115 24.62 7.49 -4.97
CA LYS A 115 24.90 7.39 -3.52
C LYS A 115 24.20 8.50 -2.74
N GLY A 116 22.92 8.70 -3.02
CA GLY A 116 22.08 9.75 -2.41
C GLY A 116 21.11 9.17 -1.40
N ASP A 117 20.51 10.04 -0.59
CA ASP A 117 19.44 9.67 0.33
C ASP A 117 18.08 9.81 -0.37
N PRO A 118 17.12 8.89 -0.17
CA PRO A 118 15.74 9.10 -0.60
C PRO A 118 15.18 10.41 -0.01
N LEU A 119 14.34 11.12 -0.77
CA LEU A 119 13.80 12.43 -0.37
C LEU A 119 13.20 12.42 1.04
N ILE A 120 12.40 11.38 1.35
CA ILE A 120 11.73 11.25 2.64
C ILE A 120 12.72 11.19 3.81
N ARG A 121 13.79 10.41 3.66
CA ARG A 121 14.85 10.28 4.66
C ARG A 121 15.63 11.58 4.81
N TYR A 122 15.95 12.23 3.70
CA TYR A 122 16.65 13.52 3.72
C TYR A 122 15.82 14.57 4.47
N ILE A 123 14.49 14.62 4.26
CA ILE A 123 13.60 15.51 5.00
C ILE A 123 13.65 15.18 6.50
N GLN A 124 13.45 13.91 6.88
CA GLN A 124 13.45 13.47 8.28
C GLN A 124 14.75 13.84 9.02
N GLN A 125 15.90 13.64 8.38
CA GLN A 125 17.21 13.97 8.96
C GLN A 125 17.44 15.49 9.13
N ASN A 126 16.67 16.32 8.44
CA ASN A 126 16.83 17.77 8.41
C ASN A 126 15.62 18.53 8.95
N LEU A 127 14.65 17.88 9.62
CA LEU A 127 13.49 18.55 10.25
C LEU A 127 13.91 19.64 11.24
N SER A 128 15.05 19.47 11.93
CA SER A 128 15.61 20.49 12.83
C SER A 128 16.38 21.61 12.13
N LYS A 129 16.46 21.60 10.79
CA LYS A 129 17.23 22.54 9.95
C LYS A 129 16.33 23.23 8.91
N PRO A 130 15.48 24.18 9.33
CA PRO A 130 14.47 24.81 8.45
C PRO A 130 15.08 25.50 7.22
N LEU A 131 16.26 26.13 7.35
CA LEU A 131 16.95 26.77 6.23
C LEU A 131 17.40 25.77 5.16
N THR A 132 17.82 24.56 5.55
CA THR A 132 18.21 23.49 4.61
C THR A 132 16.99 23.00 3.82
N LEU A 133 15.85 22.84 4.49
CA LEU A 133 14.60 22.43 3.86
C LEU A 133 14.01 23.54 2.96
N LEU A 134 14.20 24.81 3.34
CA LEU A 134 13.82 25.95 2.51
C LEU A 134 14.70 26.06 1.26
N ASP A 135 16.01 25.88 1.37
CA ASP A 135 16.91 25.83 0.21
C ASP A 135 16.53 24.67 -0.73
N LEU A 136 16.24 23.50 -0.17
CA LEU A 136 15.74 22.35 -0.92
C LEU A 136 14.42 22.69 -1.65
N THR A 137 13.53 23.46 -1.02
CA THR A 137 12.29 23.95 -1.63
C THR A 137 12.57 24.85 -2.85
N HIS A 138 13.54 25.75 -2.77
CA HIS A 138 13.94 26.58 -3.93
C HIS A 138 14.53 25.74 -5.06
N LYS A 139 15.37 24.75 -4.74
CA LYS A 139 15.93 23.80 -5.71
C LYS A 139 14.85 22.98 -6.40
N TRP A 140 13.79 22.60 -5.67
CA TRP A 140 12.65 21.86 -6.22
C TRP A 140 11.98 22.65 -7.33
N ILE A 141 11.65 23.92 -7.06
CA ILE A 141 10.96 24.77 -8.02
C ILE A 141 11.84 25.04 -9.25
N ARG A 142 13.15 25.25 -9.04
CA ARG A 142 14.12 25.37 -10.15
C ARG A 142 14.12 24.13 -11.04
N MET A 143 14.14 22.94 -10.45
CA MET A 143 14.12 21.68 -11.17
C MET A 143 12.84 21.52 -11.99
N ILE A 144 11.68 21.67 -11.36
CA ILE A 144 10.39 21.49 -12.04
C ILE A 144 10.22 22.52 -13.17
N THR A 145 10.62 23.78 -12.94
CA THR A 145 10.59 24.82 -13.97
C THR A 145 11.50 24.46 -15.17
N ALA A 146 12.70 23.92 -14.91
CA ALA A 146 13.62 23.50 -15.95
C ALA A 146 13.09 22.31 -16.76
N MET A 147 12.48 21.33 -16.09
CA MET A 147 11.83 20.18 -16.73
C MET A 147 10.69 20.63 -17.63
N GLN A 148 9.79 21.47 -17.13
CA GLN A 148 8.64 21.95 -17.89
C GLN A 148 9.07 22.78 -19.11
N LYS A 149 10.05 23.69 -18.96
CA LYS A 149 10.64 24.46 -20.09
C LYS A 149 11.23 23.54 -21.17
N SER A 150 11.66 22.35 -20.77
CA SER A 150 12.24 21.34 -21.66
C SER A 150 11.20 20.33 -22.17
N ASN A 151 9.91 20.54 -21.88
CA ASN A 151 8.79 19.65 -22.18
C ASN A 151 9.00 18.22 -21.65
N ILE A 152 9.59 18.10 -20.46
CA ILE A 152 9.80 16.83 -19.75
C ILE A 152 8.81 16.77 -18.60
N ALA A 153 8.11 15.64 -18.49
CA ALA A 153 7.42 15.25 -17.27
C ALA A 153 7.83 13.83 -16.90
N HIS A 154 8.19 13.60 -15.65
CA HIS A 154 8.56 12.31 -15.09
C HIS A 154 7.41 11.30 -15.10
N GLY A 155 6.18 11.75 -14.86
CA GLY A 155 4.99 10.91 -14.82
C GLY A 155 4.83 10.11 -13.52
N ASP A 156 5.81 10.11 -12.62
CA ASP A 156 5.69 9.53 -11.27
C ASP A 156 6.58 10.27 -10.24
N LEU A 157 6.42 11.60 -10.16
CA LEU A 157 7.10 12.38 -9.13
C LEU A 157 6.56 12.00 -7.75
N GLN A 158 7.39 11.28 -7.00
CA GLN A 158 7.10 10.86 -5.63
C GLN A 158 8.40 10.64 -4.86
N HIS A 159 8.32 10.63 -3.53
CA HIS A 159 9.47 10.49 -2.64
C HIS A 159 10.39 9.29 -2.95
N GLY A 160 9.86 8.14 -3.42
CA GLY A 160 10.65 6.96 -3.77
C GLY A 160 11.48 7.09 -5.05
N ASN A 161 11.11 8.02 -5.93
CA ASN A 161 11.78 8.26 -7.22
C ASN A 161 12.68 9.49 -7.21
N ILE A 162 12.87 10.10 -6.03
CA ILE A 162 13.66 11.32 -5.84
C ILE A 162 14.76 11.04 -4.83
N MET A 163 16.00 11.16 -5.29
CA MET A 163 17.20 11.02 -4.47
C MET A 163 17.83 12.41 -4.25
N ILE A 164 18.39 12.64 -3.06
CA ILE A 164 19.20 13.81 -2.76
C ILE A 164 20.66 13.42 -2.77
N TYR A 165 21.43 14.02 -3.66
CA TYR A 165 22.86 13.78 -3.79
C TYR A 165 23.60 15.10 -3.90
N ASN A 166 24.58 15.33 -3.01
CA ASN A 166 25.27 16.61 -2.87
C ASN A 166 24.30 17.81 -2.73
N ASP A 167 23.27 17.65 -1.90
CA ASP A 167 22.20 18.62 -1.66
C ASP A 167 21.39 19.05 -2.89
N ASP A 168 21.45 18.27 -3.98
CA ASP A 168 20.67 18.48 -5.21
C ASP A 168 19.78 17.27 -5.52
N PHE A 169 18.71 17.53 -6.28
CA PHE A 169 17.74 16.51 -6.69
C PHE A 169 18.26 15.67 -7.85
N MET A 170 18.13 14.35 -7.70
CA MET A 170 18.37 13.37 -8.74
C MET A 170 17.14 12.49 -8.91
N LEU A 171 16.58 12.46 -10.12
CA LEU A 171 15.40 11.69 -10.45
C LEU A 171 15.78 10.30 -10.96
N ILE A 172 15.01 9.29 -10.57
CA ILE A 172 15.15 7.90 -11.01
C ILE A 172 13.79 7.32 -11.41
N ASP A 173 13.79 6.17 -12.06
CA ASP A 173 12.59 5.47 -12.56
C ASP A 173 11.82 6.24 -13.65
N TYR A 174 12.28 6.12 -14.90
CA TYR A 174 11.77 6.87 -16.04
C TYR A 174 10.64 6.15 -16.79
N ASP A 175 10.03 5.12 -16.21
CA ASP A 175 9.03 4.29 -16.88
C ASP A 175 7.78 5.09 -17.30
N GLY A 176 7.34 6.04 -16.47
CA GLY A 176 6.21 6.94 -16.74
C GLY A 176 6.56 8.23 -17.50
N MET A 177 7.81 8.42 -17.93
CA MET A 177 8.29 9.72 -18.42
C MET A 177 7.71 10.10 -19.79
N TYR A 178 7.27 11.35 -19.88
CA TYR A 178 6.89 12.03 -21.12
C TYR A 178 8.04 12.88 -21.66
N VAL A 179 8.28 12.74 -22.97
CA VAL A 179 9.09 13.64 -23.79
C VAL A 179 8.34 13.91 -25.10
N PRO A 180 8.63 15.00 -25.84
CA PRO A 180 7.86 15.37 -27.04
C PRO A 180 7.76 14.27 -28.10
N ALA A 181 8.80 13.44 -28.25
CA ALA A 181 8.82 12.32 -29.19
C ALA A 181 7.81 11.20 -28.86
N LEU A 182 7.21 11.21 -27.66
CA LEU A 182 6.18 10.26 -27.23
C LEU A 182 4.77 10.83 -27.29
N HIS A 183 4.60 12.03 -27.86
CA HIS A 183 3.29 12.63 -28.05
C HIS A 183 2.34 11.70 -28.85
N GLY A 184 1.09 11.60 -28.38
CA GLY A 184 0.06 10.73 -28.98
C GLY A 184 0.05 9.30 -28.46
N LEU A 185 1.02 8.89 -27.63
CA LEU A 185 0.94 7.64 -26.88
C LEU A 185 0.11 7.81 -25.60
N GLN A 186 -0.35 6.68 -25.04
CA GLN A 186 -0.99 6.66 -23.71
C GLN A 186 0.05 6.48 -22.61
N SER A 187 -0.28 6.89 -21.39
CA SER A 187 0.54 6.60 -20.21
C SER A 187 0.51 5.10 -19.90
N ASN A 188 1.68 4.52 -19.68
CA ASN A 188 1.88 3.13 -19.21
C ASN A 188 1.86 3.03 -17.68
N GLU A 189 2.08 4.15 -17.00
CA GLU A 189 2.08 4.27 -15.55
C GLU A 189 1.29 5.49 -15.10
N LEU A 190 0.45 5.34 -14.07
CA LEU A 190 -0.33 6.43 -13.50
C LEU A 190 0.40 7.13 -12.35
N GLY A 191 1.46 6.53 -11.84
CA GLY A 191 2.23 6.99 -10.70
C GLY A 191 1.59 6.67 -9.34
N HIS A 192 2.26 7.10 -8.27
CA HIS A 192 1.92 6.77 -6.90
C HIS A 192 0.70 7.53 -6.39
N ARG A 193 -0.34 6.82 -5.93
CA ARG A 193 -1.65 7.37 -5.54
C ARG A 193 -1.62 8.55 -4.55
N ASN A 194 -0.60 8.63 -3.68
CA ASN A 194 -0.43 9.71 -2.70
C ASN A 194 0.16 11.01 -3.29
N TYR A 195 0.48 11.04 -4.58
CA TYR A 195 1.05 12.21 -5.27
C TYR A 195 0.28 12.59 -6.53
N GLN A 196 -0.67 11.76 -6.96
CA GLN A 196 -1.32 11.88 -8.26
C GLN A 196 -2.69 12.53 -8.18
N HIS A 197 -3.05 13.27 -9.23
CA HIS A 197 -4.34 13.92 -9.33
C HIS A 197 -5.48 12.89 -9.36
N PRO A 198 -6.62 13.09 -8.66
CA PRO A 198 -7.71 12.11 -8.58
C PRO A 198 -8.32 11.71 -9.92
N GLN A 199 -8.26 12.59 -10.91
CA GLN A 199 -8.80 12.37 -12.25
C GLN A 199 -7.76 11.86 -13.26
N ARG A 200 -6.52 11.57 -12.84
CA ARG A 200 -5.47 11.11 -13.74
C ARG A 200 -5.80 9.72 -14.30
N ASP A 201 -5.78 9.59 -15.62
CA ASP A 201 -5.94 8.32 -16.33
C ASP A 201 -4.84 8.10 -17.40
N ASN A 202 -4.90 6.97 -18.11
CA ASN A 202 -3.91 6.61 -19.13
C ASN A 202 -3.95 7.52 -20.36
N ASN A 203 -5.04 8.28 -20.58
CA ASN A 203 -5.15 9.23 -21.69
C ASN A 203 -4.47 10.55 -21.36
N ASN A 204 -4.25 10.84 -20.07
CA ASN A 204 -3.48 11.98 -19.64
C ASN A 204 -1.97 11.70 -19.76
N PHE A 205 -1.42 11.97 -20.94
CA PHE A 205 0.01 11.82 -21.20
C PHE A 205 0.56 13.03 -21.97
N GLY A 206 1.33 13.87 -21.27
CA GLY A 206 1.79 15.16 -21.79
C GLY A 206 2.80 15.83 -20.86
N SER A 207 3.26 17.03 -21.23
CA SER A 207 4.26 17.79 -20.46
C SER A 207 3.78 18.29 -19.10
N ASN A 208 2.47 18.24 -18.83
CA ASN A 208 1.85 18.86 -17.67
C ASN A 208 1.42 17.84 -16.60
N ILE A 209 1.64 16.53 -16.84
CA ILE A 209 1.15 15.45 -15.97
C ILE A 209 1.75 15.48 -14.56
N ASP A 210 2.89 16.13 -14.39
CA ASP A 210 3.59 16.29 -13.12
C ASP A 210 3.15 17.52 -12.31
N ASN A 211 2.39 18.46 -12.91
CA ASN A 211 2.13 19.76 -12.27
C ASN A 211 1.45 19.60 -10.90
N PHE A 212 0.53 18.66 -10.78
CA PHE A 212 -0.13 18.37 -9.50
C PHE A 212 0.85 17.78 -8.47
N SER A 213 1.63 16.74 -8.83
CA SER A 213 2.63 16.13 -7.94
C SER A 213 3.71 17.14 -7.52
N ALA A 214 4.05 18.08 -8.40
CA ALA A 214 4.97 19.17 -8.11
C ALA A 214 4.46 20.08 -6.98
N TRP A 215 3.16 20.38 -6.96
CA TRP A 215 2.51 21.12 -5.87
C TRP A 215 2.45 20.32 -4.57
N VAL A 216 2.13 19.03 -4.64
CA VAL A 216 2.09 18.16 -3.45
C VAL A 216 3.44 18.15 -2.72
N ILE A 217 4.54 17.95 -3.47
CA ILE A 217 5.89 17.93 -2.91
C ILE A 217 6.33 19.31 -2.45
N LEU A 218 6.02 20.36 -3.22
CA LEU A 218 6.32 21.75 -2.83
C LEU A 218 5.68 22.12 -1.48
N VAL A 219 4.37 21.91 -1.35
CA VAL A 219 3.64 22.23 -0.11
C VAL A 219 4.17 21.40 1.05
N SER A 220 4.54 20.14 0.80
CA SER A 220 5.14 19.29 1.83
C SER A 220 6.48 19.83 2.33
N LEU A 221 7.39 20.20 1.43
CA LEU A 221 8.70 20.76 1.76
C LEU A 221 8.59 22.11 2.47
N LEU A 222 7.71 22.97 1.98
CA LEU A 222 7.50 24.30 2.55
C LEU A 222 6.90 24.21 3.96
N ALA A 223 5.92 23.33 4.17
CA ALA A 223 5.31 23.10 5.47
C ALA A 223 6.35 22.73 6.54
N VAL A 224 7.19 21.73 6.28
CA VAL A 224 8.22 21.29 7.24
C VAL A 224 9.36 22.29 7.41
N SER A 225 9.59 23.16 6.42
CA SER A 225 10.55 24.26 6.56
C SER A 225 10.03 25.40 7.46
N ILE A 226 8.71 25.57 7.55
CA ILE A 226 8.05 26.58 8.38
C ILE A 226 7.85 26.05 9.80
N ASP A 227 7.26 24.86 9.92
CA ASP A 227 6.98 24.20 11.19
C ASP A 227 7.23 22.69 11.06
N PRO A 228 8.35 22.18 11.60
CA PRO A 228 8.68 20.76 11.50
C PRO A 228 7.75 19.86 12.31
N THR A 229 6.98 20.38 13.27
CA THR A 229 6.03 19.58 14.07
C THR A 229 4.88 19.03 13.24
N ILE A 230 4.60 19.64 12.08
CA ILE A 230 3.61 19.16 11.10
C ILE A 230 3.93 17.74 10.64
N TRP A 231 5.21 17.39 10.56
CA TRP A 231 5.64 16.04 10.17
C TRP A 231 5.09 14.97 11.12
N ASP A 232 5.20 15.20 12.42
CA ASP A 232 4.73 14.26 13.45
C ASP A 232 3.20 14.31 13.59
N VAL A 233 2.59 15.50 13.52
CA VAL A 233 1.12 15.68 13.67
C VAL A 233 0.33 14.96 12.57
N LEU A 234 0.89 14.84 11.38
CA LEU A 234 0.24 14.21 10.23
C LEU A 234 0.66 12.74 10.01
N ASP A 235 1.42 12.17 10.96
CA ASP A 235 2.02 10.84 10.84
C ASP A 235 2.72 10.67 9.48
N ALA A 236 3.55 11.65 9.09
CA ALA A 236 4.31 11.60 7.85
C ALA A 236 5.56 10.71 8.02
N GLY A 237 5.93 9.93 7.00
CA GLY A 237 7.09 9.05 7.11
C GLY A 237 7.10 7.85 6.19
N GLU A 238 8.20 7.08 6.27
CA GLU A 238 8.45 5.89 5.44
C GLU A 238 7.36 4.82 5.64
N ASP A 239 6.77 4.71 6.83
CA ASP A 239 5.74 3.70 7.14
C ASP A 239 4.44 3.88 6.33
N GLU A 240 4.15 5.11 5.87
CA GLU A 240 2.93 5.46 5.14
C GLU A 240 3.17 5.75 3.64
N GLU A 241 4.41 5.55 3.16
CA GLU A 241 4.83 5.82 1.77
C GLU A 241 4.35 7.19 1.25
N ARG A 242 4.46 8.21 2.09
CA ARG A 242 4.00 9.59 1.79
C ARG A 242 4.83 10.64 2.50
N LEU A 243 4.82 11.85 1.93
CA LEU A 243 5.19 13.06 2.65
C LEU A 243 4.01 13.46 3.55
N LEU A 244 3.33 14.59 3.29
CA LEU A 244 2.23 15.04 4.14
C LEU A 244 0.84 14.55 3.70
N PHE A 245 0.67 14.21 2.43
CA PHE A 245 -0.65 13.95 1.83
C PHE A 245 -0.84 12.48 1.47
N SER A 246 -2.07 12.00 1.62
CA SER A 246 -2.55 10.71 1.16
C SER A 246 -3.53 10.86 -0.01
N GLN A 247 -3.82 9.78 -0.72
CA GLN A 247 -4.83 9.79 -1.78
C GLN A 247 -6.20 10.33 -1.30
N VAL A 248 -6.59 10.02 -0.06
CA VAL A 248 -7.89 10.42 0.50
C VAL A 248 -8.02 11.94 0.62
N ASP A 249 -6.90 12.62 0.87
CA ASP A 249 -6.87 14.08 0.96
C ASP A 249 -7.25 14.73 -0.37
N PHE A 250 -6.90 14.11 -1.50
CA PHE A 250 -7.21 14.62 -2.83
C PHE A 250 -8.60 14.22 -3.32
N THR A 251 -9.09 13.03 -2.95
CA THR A 251 -10.45 12.61 -3.31
C THR A 251 -11.53 13.33 -2.50
N SER A 252 -11.20 13.75 -1.28
CA SER A 252 -12.13 14.40 -0.34
C SER A 252 -11.50 15.65 0.32
N PRO A 253 -11.12 16.68 -0.47
CA PRO A 253 -10.34 17.83 0.01
C PRO A 253 -11.06 18.69 1.06
N GLU A 254 -12.39 18.74 1.05
CA GLU A 254 -13.17 19.53 2.00
C GLU A 254 -13.16 18.96 3.42
N THR A 255 -13.02 17.64 3.55
CA THR A 255 -13.01 16.94 4.85
C THR A 255 -11.61 16.49 5.27
N SER A 256 -10.59 16.78 4.47
CA SER A 256 -9.21 16.36 4.72
C SER A 256 -8.67 16.98 6.01
N HIS A 257 -8.14 16.12 6.88
CA HIS A 257 -7.45 16.54 8.10
C HIS A 257 -6.19 17.33 7.76
N THR A 258 -5.40 16.83 6.80
CA THR A 258 -4.17 17.45 6.31
C THR A 258 -4.41 18.88 5.83
N PHE A 259 -5.35 19.10 4.91
CA PHE A 259 -5.66 20.46 4.44
C PHE A 259 -6.13 21.37 5.58
N ARG A 260 -6.88 20.86 6.56
CA ARG A 260 -7.32 21.65 7.72
C ARG A 260 -6.14 22.08 8.60
N ILE A 261 -5.22 21.17 8.91
CA ILE A 261 -4.02 21.47 9.71
C ILE A 261 -3.14 22.51 9.00
N LEU A 262 -2.86 22.31 7.71
CA LEU A 262 -2.01 23.22 6.95
C LEU A 262 -2.60 24.64 6.82
N GLN A 263 -3.94 24.79 6.84
CA GLN A 263 -4.59 26.10 6.83
C GLN A 263 -4.50 26.87 8.15
N LEU A 264 -4.09 26.23 9.25
CA LEU A 264 -3.87 26.88 10.55
C LEU A 264 -2.47 27.50 10.66
N VAL A 265 -1.56 27.18 9.74
CA VAL A 265 -0.21 27.77 9.71
C VAL A 265 -0.31 29.27 9.47
N ALA A 266 0.45 30.05 10.24
CA ALA A 266 0.34 31.52 10.24
C ALA A 266 0.78 32.19 8.92
N ASP A 267 1.66 31.54 8.16
CA ASP A 267 2.21 32.09 6.91
C ASP A 267 1.13 32.21 5.81
N GLU A 268 0.87 33.45 5.39
CA GLU A 268 -0.17 33.80 4.42
C GLU A 268 0.13 33.24 3.02
N THR A 269 1.39 33.26 2.60
CA THR A 269 1.83 32.77 1.28
C THR A 269 1.71 31.25 1.22
N PHE A 270 2.10 30.58 2.30
CA PHE A 270 1.91 29.15 2.45
C PHE A 270 0.43 28.75 2.36
N ARG A 271 -0.46 29.45 3.08
CA ARG A 271 -1.91 29.18 2.99
C ARG A 271 -2.48 29.41 1.60
N PHE A 272 -1.96 30.38 0.84
CA PHE A 272 -2.32 30.55 -0.56
C PHE A 272 -1.97 29.30 -1.38
N PHE A 273 -0.76 28.72 -1.20
CA PHE A 273 -0.38 27.49 -1.90
C PHE A 273 -1.18 26.26 -1.46
N VAL A 274 -1.46 26.14 -0.16
CA VAL A 274 -2.34 25.07 0.35
C VAL A 274 -3.74 25.20 -0.28
N THR A 275 -4.25 26.42 -0.41
CA THR A 275 -5.55 26.70 -1.05
C THR A 275 -5.52 26.36 -2.54
N TYR A 276 -4.47 26.75 -3.25
CA TYR A 276 -4.30 26.43 -4.67
C TYR A 276 -4.22 24.91 -4.88
N LEU A 277 -3.39 24.20 -4.10
CA LEU A 277 -3.30 22.74 -4.19
C LEU A 277 -4.66 22.10 -3.91
N LYS A 278 -5.38 22.55 -2.88
CA LYS A 278 -6.74 22.08 -2.57
C LYS A 278 -7.69 22.28 -3.77
N GLN A 279 -7.72 23.48 -4.35
CA GLN A 279 -8.55 23.78 -5.53
C GLN A 279 -8.15 22.95 -6.75
N SER A 280 -6.85 22.72 -6.93
CA SER A 280 -6.31 21.98 -8.08
C SER A 280 -6.81 20.54 -8.15
N THR A 281 -7.25 19.93 -7.03
CA THR A 281 -7.88 18.60 -6.99
C THR A 281 -9.19 18.49 -7.80
N GLN A 282 -9.82 19.63 -8.10
CA GLN A 282 -11.07 19.74 -8.85
C GLN A 282 -10.87 20.33 -10.26
N LEU A 283 -9.65 20.76 -10.59
CA LEU A 283 -9.34 21.32 -11.91
C LEU A 283 -9.02 20.20 -12.89
N GLU A 284 -9.24 20.46 -14.18
CA GLU A 284 -8.71 19.59 -15.23
C GLU A 284 -7.17 19.61 -15.21
N LEU A 285 -6.51 18.47 -15.43
CA LEU A 285 -5.05 18.36 -15.36
C LEU A 285 -4.31 19.38 -16.22
N GLY A 286 -4.86 19.71 -17.41
CA GLY A 286 -4.26 20.69 -18.32
C GLY A 286 -4.32 22.13 -17.81
N ALA A 287 -5.23 22.44 -16.88
CA ALA A 287 -5.41 23.77 -16.29
C ALA A 287 -4.50 24.01 -15.06
N ILE A 288 -3.92 22.95 -14.49
CA ILE A 288 -3.00 23.05 -13.36
C ILE A 288 -1.68 23.61 -13.87
N THR A 289 -1.25 24.74 -13.33
CA THR A 289 0.02 25.37 -13.69
C THR A 289 1.13 24.83 -12.83
N VAL A 290 2.36 24.92 -13.34
CA VAL A 290 3.56 24.66 -12.53
C VAL A 290 3.62 25.60 -11.33
N PRO A 291 4.22 25.18 -10.21
CA PRO A 291 4.53 26.12 -9.15
C PRO A 291 5.49 27.24 -9.62
N ASP A 292 5.10 28.50 -9.44
CA ASP A 292 5.91 29.68 -9.73
C ASP A 292 6.15 30.53 -8.46
N LEU A 293 7.39 30.99 -8.30
CA LEU A 293 7.95 31.72 -7.17
C LEU A 293 7.78 33.24 -7.22
N SER A 294 7.20 33.79 -8.30
CA SER A 294 6.94 35.23 -8.41
C SER A 294 6.10 35.79 -7.24
N SER A 295 5.39 34.92 -6.50
CA SER A 295 4.63 35.23 -5.28
C SER A 295 5.40 35.09 -3.95
N ILE A 296 6.47 34.29 -3.86
CA ILE A 296 7.29 34.10 -2.63
C ILE A 296 8.31 35.24 -2.45
N SER A 297 8.78 35.82 -3.55
CA SER A 297 9.96 36.70 -3.56
C SER A 297 9.72 38.12 -3.00
N LEU A 298 8.50 38.47 -2.59
CA LEU A 298 8.12 39.85 -2.21
C LEU A 298 8.30 40.21 -0.72
N ARG A 299 8.77 39.31 0.15
CA ARG A 299 8.83 39.60 1.62
C ARG A 299 10.12 39.28 2.36
N ILE A 300 11.22 38.93 1.67
CA ILE A 300 12.52 38.80 2.33
C ILE A 300 13.31 40.10 2.13
N GLU A 301 12.96 41.15 2.89
CA GLU A 301 13.96 42.16 3.27
C GLU A 301 14.48 41.85 4.68
N PRO A 302 15.81 41.94 4.90
CA PRO A 302 16.40 41.67 6.19
C PRO A 302 16.11 42.85 7.12
N THR A 303 15.27 42.65 8.14
CA THR A 303 15.08 43.61 9.24
C THR A 303 16.34 43.64 10.13
N SER A 304 17.37 44.33 9.63
CA SER A 304 18.41 44.93 10.44
C SER A 304 17.80 46.16 11.14
N LYS A 305 17.60 46.06 12.46
CA LYS A 305 17.79 47.11 13.48
C LYS A 305 17.23 46.65 14.82
N ASN A 306 18.12 46.23 15.71
CA ASN A 306 18.20 46.62 17.12
C ASN A 306 19.18 45.71 17.85
N ALA A 307 20.47 46.00 17.69
CA ALA A 307 21.50 45.51 18.60
C ALA A 307 21.92 46.68 19.50
N SER A 308 21.38 46.71 20.72
CA SER A 308 21.93 47.45 21.85
C SER A 308 21.79 46.60 23.11
N GLY A 309 22.94 46.05 23.51
CA GLY A 309 23.37 45.63 24.85
C GLY A 309 22.36 45.00 25.82
N ILE A 310 22.67 43.77 26.26
CA ILE A 310 22.84 43.41 27.68
C ILE A 310 23.77 42.19 27.76
N LYS A 311 24.73 42.26 28.68
CA LYS A 311 25.71 41.22 29.01
C LYS A 311 25.08 40.12 29.89
N THR A 312 25.54 38.89 29.64
CA THR A 312 25.76 37.77 30.60
C THR A 312 24.67 37.45 31.64
N ASN A 313 24.04 36.26 31.51
CA ASN A 313 24.13 35.25 32.58
C ASN A 313 23.66 33.86 32.15
N THR A 314 24.37 32.87 32.66
CA THR A 314 24.12 31.43 32.60
C THR A 314 22.84 31.01 33.36
N ARG A 315 22.22 29.93 32.85
CA ARG A 315 21.33 28.92 33.47
C ARG A 315 19.88 28.90 32.99
N ASN A 316 19.44 27.67 32.72
CA ASN A 316 18.09 27.15 32.55
C ASN A 316 17.35 27.50 31.25
N THR A 317 17.52 26.63 30.24
CA THR A 317 16.56 26.48 29.14
C THR A 317 15.39 25.62 29.63
N HIS A 318 14.29 26.27 30.01
CA HIS A 318 12.96 25.66 30.00
C HIS A 318 12.41 25.63 28.57
N SER A 319 11.66 24.56 28.31
CA SER A 319 11.00 24.14 27.07
C SER A 319 10.18 25.23 26.35
N PRO A 320 10.01 25.15 25.02
CA PRO A 320 8.94 25.82 24.31
C PRO A 320 7.86 24.79 23.96
N HIS A 321 7.07 24.36 24.94
CA HIS A 321 5.83 23.62 24.64
C HIS A 321 4.65 24.42 25.18
N PRO A 322 3.64 24.73 24.34
CA PRO A 322 2.37 25.28 24.80
C PRO A 322 1.72 24.32 25.79
N GLU A 323 1.27 24.87 26.92
CA GLU A 323 0.79 24.17 28.12
C GLU A 323 -0.43 23.25 27.88
N TRP A 324 -1.08 23.32 26.70
CA TRP A 324 -2.24 22.49 26.35
C TRP A 324 -1.89 21.08 25.82
N LEU A 325 -0.62 20.81 25.45
CA LEU A 325 -0.20 19.53 24.86
C LEU A 325 0.29 18.51 25.91
N ALA A 326 0.71 18.97 27.10
CA ALA A 326 1.20 18.11 28.18
C ALA A 326 0.07 17.34 28.90
N GLU A 327 -1.19 17.78 28.78
CA GLU A 327 -2.33 17.16 29.46
C GLU A 327 -2.96 16.00 28.65
N MET A 328 -2.60 15.83 27.37
CA MET A 328 -3.22 14.85 26.48
C MET A 328 -2.38 13.57 26.24
N LEU A 329 -1.10 13.56 26.61
CA LEU A 329 -0.16 12.48 26.28
C LEU A 329 0.45 11.81 27.52
N GLY A 330 -0.37 11.45 28.50
CA GLY A 330 0.08 10.72 29.69
C GLY A 330 0.79 9.39 29.37
N LEU A 331 2.09 9.43 29.11
CA LEU A 331 2.98 8.28 29.00
C LEU A 331 4.38 8.63 29.52
N ASN A 332 4.76 7.88 30.53
CA ASN A 332 6.07 7.85 31.18
C ASN A 332 7.19 7.53 30.19
N GLN A 333 8.32 8.20 30.39
CA GLN A 333 9.62 7.81 29.85
C GLN A 333 10.02 6.44 30.39
N ASP A 334 10.54 5.59 29.50
CA ASP A 334 11.81 4.87 29.65
C ASP A 334 11.87 3.77 28.57
N GLN A 335 12.84 3.85 27.65
CA GLN A 335 13.63 2.68 27.21
C GLN A 335 14.92 3.16 26.53
N GLU A 336 16.02 2.93 27.23
CA GLU A 336 17.38 2.98 26.73
C GLU A 336 17.63 1.93 25.63
N SER A 337 18.37 2.37 24.63
CA SER A 337 18.95 1.57 23.56
C SER A 337 20.08 0.65 24.09
N HIS A 338 19.92 -0.66 23.95
CA HIS A 338 21.01 -1.62 24.05
C HIS A 338 21.27 -2.28 22.70
N THR A 339 22.32 -1.82 22.03
CA THR A 339 23.00 -2.50 20.93
C THR A 339 23.88 -3.61 21.50
N ILE A 340 23.49 -4.88 21.27
CA ILE A 340 24.35 -6.03 21.52
C ILE A 340 25.14 -6.30 20.25
N SER A 341 26.43 -5.98 20.25
CA SER A 341 27.37 -6.42 19.24
C SER A 341 27.62 -7.92 19.40
N ASN A 342 27.29 -8.72 18.39
CA ASN A 342 27.72 -10.11 18.30
C ASN A 342 29.26 -10.17 18.19
N SER A 343 29.91 -10.54 19.28
CA SER A 343 31.33 -10.85 19.32
C SER A 343 31.60 -12.25 18.75
N ASN A 344 31.71 -12.36 17.42
CA ASN A 344 32.41 -13.48 16.77
C ASN A 344 33.94 -13.27 16.87
N GLY A 345 34.42 -13.16 18.11
CA GLY A 345 35.78 -12.75 18.43
C GLY A 345 36.49 -13.75 19.33
N ALA A 346 36.62 -15.01 18.90
CA ALA A 346 37.50 -15.96 19.59
C ALA A 346 38.01 -17.12 18.73
N GLU A 347 37.76 -17.14 17.42
CA GLU A 347 38.22 -18.26 16.58
C GLU A 347 39.67 -18.06 16.07
N TRP A 348 40.12 -16.81 15.92
CA TRP A 348 41.46 -16.49 15.41
C TRP A 348 42.56 -16.43 16.49
N VAL A 349 42.20 -16.32 17.77
CA VAL A 349 43.15 -16.19 18.89
C VAL A 349 43.79 -17.53 19.27
N LEU A 350 43.17 -18.64 18.86
CA LEU A 350 43.73 -19.99 19.07
C LEU A 350 44.92 -20.30 18.15
N ASP A 351 45.06 -19.60 17.04
CA ASP A 351 46.08 -19.88 16.01
C ASP A 351 47.43 -19.16 16.28
N HIS A 352 47.47 -18.21 17.24
CA HIS A 352 48.61 -17.30 17.41
C HIS A 352 49.34 -17.36 18.77
N LEU A 353 49.12 -18.40 19.59
CA LEU A 353 49.99 -18.66 20.73
C LEU A 353 51.09 -19.66 20.35
N HIS A 354 52.31 -19.15 20.20
CA HIS A 354 53.53 -19.93 19.98
C HIS A 354 53.65 -21.09 20.98
N ASN A 355 53.80 -22.31 20.44
CA ASN A 355 54.15 -23.52 21.18
C ASN A 355 55.63 -23.47 21.59
N GLU A 356 55.92 -23.46 22.88
CA GLU A 356 57.04 -24.27 23.37
C GLU A 356 56.51 -25.70 23.50
N GLU A 357 56.79 -26.55 22.52
CA GLU A 357 56.42 -27.96 22.58
C GLU A 357 57.31 -28.68 23.62
N ILE A 358 56.88 -28.66 24.88
CA ILE A 358 57.44 -29.53 25.92
C ILE A 358 56.97 -30.95 25.62
N HIS A 359 57.79 -31.71 24.90
CA HIS A 359 57.57 -33.14 24.69
C HIS A 359 57.99 -33.91 25.95
N MET A 360 57.06 -34.67 26.55
CA MET A 360 57.45 -35.61 27.59
C MET A 360 58.17 -36.80 26.99
N ASP A 361 59.29 -37.16 27.59
CA ASP A 361 60.08 -38.34 27.25
C ASP A 361 60.21 -39.28 28.46
N PHE A 362 60.49 -40.55 28.21
CA PHE A 362 60.73 -41.56 29.23
C PHE A 362 62.09 -41.36 29.89
N ASN A 363 62.29 -40.32 30.72
CA ASN A 363 63.60 -40.06 31.33
C ASN A 363 63.70 -40.29 32.86
N SER A 364 64.89 -40.76 33.25
CA SER A 364 65.40 -41.21 34.56
C SER A 364 64.62 -42.35 35.26
N GLY A 365 64.75 -43.55 34.69
CA GLY A 365 64.37 -44.84 35.29
C GLY A 365 64.66 -46.05 34.38
N VAL A 366 65.03 -45.77 33.12
CA VAL A 366 65.19 -46.77 32.06
C VAL A 366 66.45 -47.62 32.23
N VAL A 367 67.46 -47.19 33.01
CA VAL A 367 68.72 -47.95 33.17
C VAL A 367 68.50 -49.28 33.90
N LEU A 368 67.82 -49.29 35.05
CA LEU A 368 67.52 -50.51 35.80
C LEU A 368 66.60 -51.46 35.00
N ASN A 369 65.63 -50.87 34.29
CA ASN A 369 64.65 -51.62 33.49
C ASN A 369 65.25 -52.21 32.21
N ARG A 370 66.24 -51.53 31.60
CA ARG A 370 67.08 -52.05 30.52
C ARG A 370 67.87 -53.24 31.03
N SER A 371 68.53 -53.14 32.18
CA SER A 371 69.34 -54.22 32.75
C SER A 371 68.53 -55.50 32.91
N VAL A 372 67.32 -55.45 33.49
CA VAL A 372 66.45 -56.62 33.71
C VAL A 372 65.91 -57.18 32.39
N SER A 373 65.51 -56.33 31.45
CA SER A 373 64.99 -56.78 30.15
C SER A 373 66.09 -57.41 29.30
N PHE A 374 67.31 -56.87 29.33
CA PHE A 374 68.49 -57.48 28.71
C PHE A 374 68.92 -58.76 29.43
N THR A 375 68.81 -58.87 30.76
CA THR A 375 69.11 -60.14 31.45
C THR A 375 68.10 -61.23 31.13
N LEU A 376 66.81 -60.91 30.96
CA LEU A 376 65.80 -61.89 30.53
C LEU A 376 66.05 -62.36 29.08
N LEU A 377 66.45 -61.43 28.20
CA LEU A 377 66.82 -61.73 26.81
C LEU A 377 68.10 -62.59 26.75
N MET A 378 69.10 -62.24 27.55
CA MET A 378 70.35 -62.98 27.68
C MET A 378 70.19 -64.30 28.41
N ALA A 379 69.28 -64.44 29.38
CA ALA A 379 68.97 -65.72 30.01
C ALA A 379 68.34 -66.70 29.01
N GLY A 380 67.45 -66.22 28.14
CA GLY A 380 66.90 -67.03 27.04
C GLY A 380 67.97 -67.49 26.05
N ILE A 381 69.02 -66.68 25.82
CA ILE A 381 70.16 -67.01 24.94
C ILE A 381 71.19 -67.90 25.66
N PHE A 382 71.53 -67.64 26.93
CA PHE A 382 72.51 -68.42 27.71
C PHE A 382 71.96 -69.74 28.26
N LEU A 383 70.64 -69.95 28.26
CA LEU A 383 70.04 -71.28 28.47
C LEU A 383 70.10 -72.16 27.21
N THR A 384 70.45 -71.63 26.04
CA THR A 384 70.60 -72.44 24.81
C THR A 384 71.82 -73.40 24.81
N PRO A 385 72.99 -73.08 25.40
CA PRO A 385 74.17 -73.95 25.39
C PRO A 385 74.24 -74.88 26.62
N PHE A 386 73.23 -74.91 27.50
CA PHE A 386 73.18 -75.89 28.60
C PHE A 386 72.19 -77.04 28.31
N VAL A 387 71.60 -77.03 27.11
CA VAL A 387 70.59 -77.98 26.63
C VAL A 387 71.18 -78.84 25.49
N PHE A 388 72.48 -79.13 25.55
CA PHE A 388 73.22 -79.87 24.50
C PHE A 388 72.76 -81.32 24.27
N GLU A 389 71.76 -81.83 25.00
CA GLU A 389 71.17 -83.15 24.76
C GLU A 389 69.71 -83.14 24.24
N LEU A 390 69.09 -81.99 23.98
CA LEU A 390 67.70 -81.94 23.45
C LEU A 390 67.63 -81.47 21.98
N PRO A 391 66.64 -81.93 21.19
CA PRO A 391 66.45 -81.56 19.78
C PRO A 391 66.45 -80.05 19.52
N SER A 392 66.94 -79.61 18.36
CA SER A 392 67.04 -78.20 17.93
C SER A 392 65.75 -77.37 18.08
N ILE A 393 64.59 -78.03 18.10
CA ILE A 393 63.28 -77.42 18.36
C ILE A 393 63.20 -76.79 19.76
N TYR A 394 63.84 -77.37 20.78
CA TYR A 394 63.82 -76.84 22.15
C TYR A 394 64.72 -75.61 22.33
N ALA A 395 65.82 -75.51 21.58
CA ALA A 395 66.67 -74.31 21.54
C ALA A 395 65.94 -73.13 20.85
N THR A 396 65.15 -73.41 19.81
CA THR A 396 64.26 -72.39 19.24
C THR A 396 63.12 -72.03 20.19
N ALA A 397 62.53 -73.01 20.89
CA ALA A 397 61.45 -72.74 21.84
C ALA A 397 61.91 -71.93 23.07
N SER A 398 63.12 -72.16 23.57
CA SER A 398 63.68 -71.41 24.71
C SER A 398 64.01 -69.95 24.35
N THR A 399 64.53 -69.71 23.15
CA THR A 399 64.76 -68.35 22.63
C THR A 399 63.45 -67.61 22.37
N PHE A 400 62.44 -68.26 21.77
CA PHE A 400 61.09 -67.68 21.62
C PHE A 400 60.41 -67.44 22.98
N SER A 401 60.61 -68.31 23.96
CA SER A 401 60.10 -68.14 25.33
C SER A 401 60.75 -66.94 26.03
N GLY A 402 62.08 -66.80 25.94
CA GLY A 402 62.81 -65.65 26.48
C GLY A 402 62.39 -64.31 25.84
N LEU A 403 62.19 -64.29 24.52
CA LEU A 403 61.66 -63.14 23.79
C LEU A 403 60.20 -62.83 24.21
N GLY A 404 59.36 -63.85 24.35
CA GLY A 404 57.99 -63.71 24.82
C GLY A 404 57.90 -63.15 26.24
N SER A 405 58.71 -63.67 27.17
CA SER A 405 58.82 -63.17 28.55
C SER A 405 59.35 -61.74 28.60
N ALA A 406 60.35 -61.39 27.79
CA ALA A 406 60.85 -60.03 27.69
C ALA A 406 59.78 -59.06 27.16
N PHE A 407 58.98 -59.47 26.18
CA PHE A 407 57.89 -58.67 25.62
C PHE A 407 56.72 -58.50 26.59
N LEU A 408 56.35 -59.56 27.32
CA LEU A 408 55.34 -59.50 28.38
C LEU A 408 55.79 -58.59 29.53
N PHE A 409 57.07 -58.68 29.91
CA PHE A 409 57.66 -57.84 30.94
C PHE A 409 57.76 -56.37 30.50
N SER A 410 58.16 -56.09 29.25
CA SER A 410 58.16 -54.72 28.70
C SER A 410 56.75 -54.13 28.60
N GLY A 411 55.75 -54.95 28.23
CA GLY A 411 54.33 -54.56 28.25
C GLY A 411 53.83 -54.25 29.65
N TRP A 412 54.20 -55.06 30.64
CA TRP A 412 53.88 -54.83 32.06
C TRP A 412 54.55 -53.57 32.60
N GLN A 413 55.82 -53.34 32.29
CA GLN A 413 56.56 -52.13 32.68
C GLN A 413 55.97 -50.87 32.05
N TYR A 414 55.66 -50.90 30.75
CA TYR A 414 55.01 -49.80 30.05
C TYR A 414 53.71 -49.38 30.75
N ARG A 415 52.86 -50.35 31.10
CA ARG A 415 51.60 -50.08 31.82
C ARG A 415 51.80 -49.55 33.24
N ARG A 416 52.89 -49.91 33.92
CA ARG A 416 53.22 -49.42 35.26
C ARG A 416 53.97 -48.09 35.29
N HIS A 417 54.51 -47.65 34.15
CA HIS A 417 55.28 -46.41 34.06
C HIS A 417 54.46 -45.19 34.53
N PRO A 418 55.01 -44.31 35.38
CA PRO A 418 54.28 -43.18 35.95
C PRO A 418 53.70 -42.24 34.88
N ILE A 419 54.45 -42.01 33.79
CA ILE A 419 54.01 -41.19 32.63
C ILE A 419 52.79 -41.80 31.92
N ILE A 420 52.72 -43.14 31.79
CA ILE A 420 51.57 -43.83 31.17
C ILE A 420 50.35 -43.80 32.08
N LYS A 421 50.54 -43.92 33.40
CA LYS A 421 49.46 -43.73 34.36
C LYS A 421 48.93 -42.30 34.34
N ALA A 422 49.80 -41.29 34.21
CA ALA A 422 49.41 -39.89 34.07
C ALA A 422 48.61 -39.65 32.77
N LYS A 423 49.10 -40.15 31.62
CA LYS A 423 48.39 -40.11 30.33
C LYS A 423 47.01 -40.75 30.41
N ASN A 424 46.90 -41.95 31.01
CA ASN A 424 45.64 -42.67 31.13
C ASN A 424 44.65 -41.96 32.07
N ARG A 425 45.12 -41.25 33.10
CA ARG A 425 44.26 -40.40 33.95
C ARG A 425 43.68 -39.24 33.14
N ILE A 426 44.49 -38.54 32.35
CA ILE A 426 44.04 -37.43 31.50
C ILE A 426 43.03 -37.94 30.44
N LEU A 427 43.29 -39.10 29.82
CA LEU A 427 42.35 -39.72 28.87
C LEU A 427 41.03 -40.13 29.52
N LYS A 428 41.05 -40.62 30.77
CA LYS A 428 39.82 -40.92 31.50
C LYS A 428 39.03 -39.64 31.78
N ASN A 429 39.70 -38.60 32.27
CA ASN A 429 39.09 -37.29 32.51
C ASN A 429 38.50 -36.69 31.22
N LYS A 430 39.19 -36.84 30.07
CA LYS A 430 38.67 -36.41 28.75
C LYS A 430 37.35 -37.08 28.40
N ARG A 431 37.21 -38.41 28.62
CA ARG A 431 35.96 -39.13 28.32
C ARG A 431 34.80 -38.70 29.21
N GLU A 432 35.07 -38.49 30.50
CA GLU A 432 34.07 -37.97 31.45
C GLU A 432 33.66 -36.55 31.03
N PHE A 433 34.62 -35.74 30.59
CA PHE A 433 34.41 -34.39 30.08
C PHE A 433 33.57 -34.34 28.79
N ASP A 434 33.89 -35.20 27.81
CA ASP A 434 33.14 -35.32 26.55
C ASP A 434 31.66 -35.67 26.80
N THR A 435 31.41 -36.48 27.83
CA THR A 435 30.04 -36.85 28.24
C THR A 435 29.27 -35.62 28.76
N VAL A 436 29.92 -34.77 29.57
CA VAL A 436 29.33 -33.51 30.06
C VAL A 436 29.08 -32.54 28.91
N LEU A 437 30.05 -32.38 28.00
CA LEU A 437 29.95 -31.47 26.85
C LEU A 437 28.84 -31.89 25.88
N SER A 438 28.68 -33.20 25.64
CA SER A 438 27.55 -33.74 24.88
C SER A 438 26.21 -33.49 25.59
N GLY A 439 26.16 -33.60 26.92
CA GLY A 439 24.97 -33.28 27.72
C GLY A 439 24.51 -31.84 27.53
N ILE A 440 25.42 -30.87 27.68
CA ILE A 440 25.14 -29.43 27.49
C ILE A 440 24.69 -29.16 26.05
N THR A 441 25.38 -29.75 25.06
CA THR A 441 25.02 -29.59 23.64
C THR A 441 23.60 -30.11 23.36
N ASN A 442 23.24 -31.27 23.92
CA ASN A 442 21.90 -31.85 23.77
C ASN A 442 20.81 -30.96 24.39
N GLU A 443 21.03 -30.42 25.60
CA GLU A 443 20.08 -29.47 26.20
C GLU A 443 19.92 -28.20 25.35
N LEU A 444 21.00 -27.69 24.76
CA LEU A 444 20.96 -26.52 23.88
C LEU A 444 20.13 -26.80 22.62
N THR A 445 20.25 -28.00 22.04
CA THR A 445 19.38 -28.42 20.92
C THR A 445 17.91 -28.53 21.32
N LYS A 446 17.60 -29.01 22.54
CA LYS A 446 16.22 -29.09 23.04
C LYS A 446 15.62 -27.70 23.25
N LEU A 447 16.35 -26.76 23.87
CA LEU A 447 15.88 -25.39 24.05
C LEU A 447 15.65 -24.67 22.71
N ASN A 448 16.56 -24.84 21.75
CA ASN A 448 16.37 -24.30 20.40
C ASN A 448 15.15 -24.89 19.69
N LYS A 449 14.90 -26.21 19.86
CA LYS A 449 13.69 -26.84 19.34
C LYS A 449 12.43 -26.28 20.00
N HIS A 450 12.44 -26.12 21.33
CA HIS A 450 11.32 -25.54 22.08
C HIS A 450 11.04 -24.08 21.65
N LYS A 451 12.07 -23.26 21.45
CA LYS A 451 11.95 -21.90 20.90
C LYS A 451 11.21 -21.90 19.55
N ASN A 452 11.60 -22.80 18.65
CA ASN A 452 10.97 -22.90 17.33
C ASN A 452 9.52 -23.39 17.40
N GLU A 453 9.20 -24.31 18.31
CA GLU A 453 7.82 -24.78 18.55
C GLU A 453 6.91 -23.66 19.08
N LEU A 454 7.40 -22.83 20.01
CA LEU A 454 6.69 -21.67 20.52
C LEU A 454 6.41 -20.63 19.42
N ILE A 455 7.41 -20.32 18.59
CA ILE A 455 7.22 -19.41 17.46
C ILE A 455 6.13 -19.93 16.52
N LYS A 456 6.15 -21.23 16.21
CA LYS A 456 5.18 -21.85 15.30
C LYS A 456 3.77 -21.90 15.89
N SER A 457 3.60 -22.20 17.17
CA SER A 457 2.26 -22.22 17.80
C SER A 457 1.65 -20.82 17.81
N GLU A 458 2.46 -19.80 18.08
CA GLU A 458 2.03 -18.41 18.13
C GLU A 458 1.73 -17.82 16.75
N GLU A 459 2.50 -18.18 15.73
CA GLU A 459 2.17 -17.83 14.34
C GLU A 459 0.82 -18.43 13.91
N ASN A 460 0.52 -19.66 14.31
CA ASN A 460 -0.78 -20.29 14.07
C ASN A 460 -1.93 -19.62 14.84
N ASN A 461 -1.68 -19.14 16.06
CA ASN A 461 -2.69 -18.40 16.83
C ASN A 461 -2.94 -17.02 16.21
N ARG A 462 -1.87 -16.32 15.82
CA ARG A 462 -1.94 -15.01 15.16
C ARG A 462 -2.67 -15.09 13.82
N THR A 463 -2.39 -16.10 13.00
CA THR A 463 -3.10 -16.28 11.71
C THR A 463 -4.60 -16.50 11.92
N LYS A 464 -5.01 -17.29 12.93
CA LYS A 464 -6.42 -17.46 13.30
C LYS A 464 -7.08 -16.15 13.74
N LEU A 465 -6.39 -15.33 14.54
CA LEU A 465 -6.92 -14.03 14.99
C LEU A 465 -7.03 -13.05 13.80
N ILE A 466 -6.04 -12.98 12.93
CA ILE A 466 -6.09 -12.17 11.70
C ILE A 466 -7.25 -12.62 10.79
N GLU A 467 -7.49 -13.93 10.67
CA GLU A 467 -8.62 -14.45 9.90
C GLU A 467 -9.97 -14.04 10.52
N LYS A 468 -10.10 -14.07 11.86
CA LYS A 468 -11.29 -13.56 12.55
C LYS A 468 -11.48 -12.07 12.29
N GLN A 469 -10.41 -11.27 12.35
CA GLN A 469 -10.45 -9.83 12.03
C GLN A 469 -10.96 -9.60 10.60
N ARG A 470 -10.42 -10.34 9.64
CA ARG A 470 -10.83 -10.24 8.23
C ARG A 470 -12.30 -10.62 8.03
N LYS A 471 -12.77 -11.68 8.69
CA LYS A 471 -14.19 -12.07 8.67
C LYS A 471 -15.08 -10.98 9.28
N LEU A 472 -14.65 -10.38 10.38
CA LEU A 472 -15.38 -9.29 11.03
C LEU A 472 -15.50 -8.05 10.12
N SER A 473 -14.40 -7.62 9.48
CA SER A 473 -14.41 -6.53 8.50
C SER A 473 -15.31 -6.84 7.29
N GLN A 474 -15.37 -8.10 6.84
CA GLN A 474 -16.27 -8.49 5.76
C GLN A 474 -17.75 -8.42 6.19
N VAL A 475 -18.06 -8.82 7.42
CA VAL A 475 -19.42 -8.69 7.98
C VAL A 475 -19.82 -7.23 8.13
N GLU A 476 -18.91 -6.37 8.62
CA GLU A 476 -19.11 -4.92 8.70
C GLU A 476 -19.43 -4.30 7.33
N LYS A 477 -18.65 -4.67 6.31
CA LYS A 477 -18.89 -4.24 4.93
C LYS A 477 -20.27 -4.68 4.43
N ASN A 478 -20.61 -5.96 4.62
CA ASN A 478 -21.89 -6.51 4.18
C ASN A 478 -23.09 -5.81 4.85
N GLU A 479 -22.99 -5.49 6.14
CA GLU A 479 -24.03 -4.76 6.88
C GLU A 479 -24.16 -3.32 6.38
N THR A 480 -23.04 -2.63 6.15
CA THR A 480 -23.02 -1.28 5.59
C THR A 480 -23.62 -1.24 4.18
N ASP A 481 -23.28 -2.22 3.34
CA ASP A 481 -23.82 -2.38 1.98
C ASP A 481 -25.33 -2.69 2.01
N ARG A 482 -25.80 -3.46 2.99
CA ARG A 482 -27.23 -3.69 3.20
C ARG A 482 -27.95 -2.39 3.57
N ILE A 483 -27.43 -1.63 4.54
CA ILE A 483 -28.00 -0.34 4.96
C ILE A 483 -28.06 0.64 3.78
N ASN A 484 -27.01 0.70 2.95
CA ASN A 484 -26.97 1.54 1.75
C ASN A 484 -28.00 1.11 0.70
N ARG A 485 -28.20 -0.20 0.49
CA ARG A 485 -29.23 -0.71 -0.43
C ARG A 485 -30.65 -0.40 0.04
N GLU A 486 -30.91 -0.51 1.34
CA GLU A 486 -32.20 -0.11 1.94
C GLU A 486 -32.44 1.40 1.72
N LEU A 487 -31.44 2.26 1.99
CA LEU A 487 -31.53 3.69 1.73
C LEU A 487 -31.83 4.01 0.25
N GLN A 488 -31.11 3.38 -0.68
CA GLN A 488 -31.31 3.64 -2.11
C GLN A 488 -32.73 3.25 -2.55
N LYS A 489 -33.26 2.14 -2.02
CA LYS A 489 -34.64 1.72 -2.30
C LYS A 489 -35.63 2.75 -1.79
N ASP A 490 -35.50 3.20 -0.54
CA ASP A 490 -36.42 4.17 0.07
C ASP A 490 -36.37 5.53 -0.66
N LEU A 491 -35.18 5.98 -1.08
CA LEU A 491 -35.01 7.22 -1.86
C LEU A 491 -35.65 7.10 -3.25
N ASN A 492 -35.50 5.97 -3.93
CA ASN A 492 -36.15 5.73 -5.22
C ASN A 492 -37.69 5.71 -5.08
N ASP A 493 -38.22 5.11 -4.02
CA ASP A 493 -39.66 5.08 -3.75
C ASP A 493 -40.20 6.49 -3.49
N LEU A 494 -39.47 7.33 -2.75
CA LEU A 494 -39.81 8.75 -2.53
C LEU A 494 -39.73 9.58 -3.82
N GLU A 495 -38.71 9.38 -4.65
CA GLU A 495 -38.57 10.06 -5.94
C GLU A 495 -39.76 9.72 -6.87
N ASN A 496 -40.17 8.46 -6.90
CA ASN A 496 -41.35 8.03 -7.67
C ASN A 496 -42.64 8.70 -7.17
N GLN A 497 -42.79 8.86 -5.84
CA GLN A 497 -43.92 9.61 -5.27
C GLN A 497 -43.88 11.09 -5.65
N GLN A 498 -42.70 11.71 -5.68
CA GLN A 498 -42.54 13.10 -6.11
C GLN A 498 -42.95 13.30 -7.58
N ARG A 499 -42.46 12.42 -8.48
CA ARG A 499 -42.86 12.43 -9.91
C ARG A 499 -44.36 12.23 -10.08
N SER A 500 -44.97 11.36 -9.28
CA SER A 500 -46.43 11.14 -9.28
C SER A 500 -47.19 12.40 -8.86
N LEU A 501 -46.72 13.11 -7.83
CA LEU A 501 -47.33 14.39 -7.42
C LEU A 501 -47.22 15.47 -8.50
N ASP A 502 -46.08 15.56 -9.19
CA ASP A 502 -45.90 16.52 -10.28
C ASP A 502 -46.86 16.24 -11.45
N GLN A 503 -47.08 14.96 -11.77
CA GLN A 503 -48.05 14.56 -12.78
C GLN A 503 -49.48 14.83 -12.35
N GLN A 504 -49.81 14.56 -11.08
CA GLN A 504 -51.14 14.86 -10.51
C GLN A 504 -51.43 16.36 -10.53
N GLU A 505 -50.45 17.22 -10.20
CA GLU A 505 -50.59 18.68 -10.29
C GLU A 505 -50.88 19.13 -11.73
N LYS A 506 -50.08 18.64 -12.69
CA LYS A 506 -50.29 18.95 -14.13
C LYS A 506 -51.68 18.52 -14.60
N ASN A 507 -52.10 17.32 -14.23
CA ASN A 507 -53.41 16.79 -14.58
C ASN A 507 -54.55 17.61 -13.93
N GLU A 508 -54.41 18.01 -12.67
CA GLU A 508 -55.41 18.84 -11.98
C GLU A 508 -55.52 20.23 -12.61
N ILE A 509 -54.39 20.88 -12.96
CA ILE A 509 -54.39 22.15 -13.69
C ILE A 509 -55.04 22.01 -15.07
N ALA A 510 -54.73 20.95 -15.83
CA ALA A 510 -55.30 20.72 -17.15
C ALA A 510 -56.82 20.46 -17.10
N ASN A 511 -57.28 19.70 -16.09
CA ASN A 511 -58.70 19.43 -15.87
C ASN A 511 -59.45 20.70 -15.45
N SER A 512 -58.88 21.50 -14.55
CA SER A 512 -59.42 22.81 -14.18
C SER A 512 -59.46 23.77 -15.39
N LEU A 513 -58.43 23.77 -16.24
CA LEU A 513 -58.41 24.57 -17.47
C LEU A 513 -59.54 24.18 -18.42
N THR A 514 -59.73 22.89 -18.65
CA THR A 514 -60.81 22.37 -19.51
C THR A 514 -62.18 22.78 -18.96
N THR A 515 -62.37 22.69 -17.64
CA THR A 515 -63.60 23.09 -16.96
C THR A 515 -63.84 24.59 -17.08
N TYR A 516 -62.80 25.40 -16.87
CA TYR A 516 -62.83 26.84 -17.00
C TYR A 516 -63.13 27.30 -18.43
N GLN A 517 -62.45 26.73 -19.43
CA GLN A 517 -62.67 27.00 -20.85
C GLN A 517 -64.12 26.67 -21.27
N THR A 518 -64.66 25.54 -20.78
CA THR A 518 -66.04 25.14 -21.06
C THR A 518 -67.04 26.14 -20.48
N SER A 519 -66.87 26.54 -19.22
CA SER A 519 -67.72 27.53 -18.55
C SER A 519 -67.62 28.91 -19.22
N TRP A 520 -66.40 29.33 -19.57
CA TRP A 520 -66.13 30.59 -20.27
C TRP A 520 -66.80 30.61 -21.65
N LEU A 521 -66.65 29.55 -22.44
CA LEU A 521 -67.26 29.43 -23.76
C LEU A 521 -68.79 29.45 -23.66
N GLN A 522 -69.37 28.69 -22.72
CA GLN A 522 -70.81 28.71 -22.46
C GLN A 522 -71.31 30.12 -22.10
N SER A 523 -70.58 30.86 -21.27
CA SER A 523 -70.91 32.26 -20.95
C SER A 523 -70.93 33.15 -22.19
N ARG A 524 -70.00 32.97 -23.14
CA ARG A 524 -69.97 33.73 -24.40
C ARG A 524 -71.08 33.31 -25.36
N LEU A 525 -71.35 32.02 -25.48
CA LEU A 525 -72.41 31.49 -26.34
C LEU A 525 -73.81 31.97 -25.92
N LYS A 526 -74.04 32.24 -24.62
CA LYS A 526 -75.30 32.85 -24.12
C LYS A 526 -75.58 34.23 -24.71
N ASN A 527 -74.57 34.94 -25.23
CA ASN A 527 -74.75 36.25 -25.84
C ASN A 527 -75.14 36.17 -27.33
N HIS A 528 -75.13 34.98 -27.95
CA HIS A 528 -75.52 34.80 -29.35
C HIS A 528 -76.95 34.27 -29.42
N THR A 529 -77.90 35.17 -29.60
CA THR A 529 -79.32 34.83 -29.69
C THR A 529 -79.66 34.21 -31.04
N ILE A 530 -80.71 33.38 -31.06
CA ILE A 530 -81.22 32.80 -32.31
C ILE A 530 -81.97 33.82 -33.17
N ASP A 531 -82.42 34.92 -32.57
CA ASP A 531 -83.13 35.99 -33.28
C ASP A 531 -82.18 36.69 -34.27
N ASP A 532 -80.95 36.97 -33.84
CA ASP A 532 -79.91 37.62 -34.66
C ASP A 532 -79.24 36.66 -35.67
N ALA A 533 -79.49 35.35 -35.54
CA ALA A 533 -78.83 34.32 -36.32
C ALA A 533 -79.34 34.24 -37.76
N LYS A 534 -78.44 34.21 -38.75
CA LYS A 534 -78.76 33.91 -40.15
C LYS A 534 -78.56 32.42 -40.41
N ILE A 535 -79.62 31.62 -40.33
CA ILE A 535 -79.55 30.16 -40.45
C ILE A 535 -80.39 29.70 -41.66
N PRO A 536 -79.78 29.00 -42.65
CA PRO A 536 -80.49 28.50 -43.82
C PRO A 536 -81.70 27.63 -43.46
N GLY A 537 -82.87 27.95 -44.03
CA GLY A 537 -84.11 27.20 -43.80
C GLY A 537 -84.80 27.43 -42.44
N ILE A 538 -84.30 28.37 -41.62
CA ILE A 538 -84.87 28.76 -40.33
C ILE A 538 -85.26 30.25 -40.36
N GLY A 539 -86.51 30.53 -40.74
CA GLY A 539 -87.11 31.86 -40.74
C GLY A 539 -87.73 32.26 -39.39
N SER A 540 -88.38 33.43 -39.33
CA SER A 540 -88.96 34.02 -38.11
C SER A 540 -89.92 33.09 -37.35
N GLU A 541 -90.81 32.41 -38.04
CA GLU A 541 -91.77 31.47 -37.43
C GLU A 541 -91.07 30.24 -36.83
N MET A 542 -90.01 29.74 -37.47
CA MET A 542 -89.22 28.62 -36.93
C MET A 542 -88.40 29.05 -35.71
N LYS A 543 -87.85 30.27 -35.73
CA LYS A 543 -87.16 30.85 -34.55
C LYS A 543 -88.12 31.00 -33.37
N ARG A 544 -89.37 31.44 -33.59
CA ARG A 544 -90.41 31.52 -32.56
C ARG A 544 -90.69 30.15 -31.93
N ARG A 545 -90.79 29.09 -32.75
CA ARG A 545 -90.98 27.70 -32.28
C ARG A 545 -89.76 27.15 -31.53
N LEU A 546 -88.54 27.48 -31.95
CA LEU A 546 -87.33 27.11 -31.22
C LEU A 546 -87.30 27.75 -29.82
N LYS A 547 -87.68 29.02 -29.71
CA LYS A 547 -87.82 29.71 -28.42
C LYS A 547 -88.90 29.11 -27.52
N SER A 548 -90.03 28.65 -28.07
CA SER A 548 -91.07 27.98 -27.26
C SER A 548 -90.61 26.63 -26.69
N HIS A 549 -89.50 26.07 -27.21
CA HIS A 549 -88.84 24.87 -26.69
C HIS A 549 -87.56 25.20 -25.92
N ALA A 550 -87.45 26.42 -25.38
CA ALA A 550 -86.33 26.90 -24.58
C ALA A 550 -84.97 26.98 -25.29
N ILE A 551 -84.96 27.11 -26.63
CA ILE A 551 -83.75 27.43 -27.40
C ILE A 551 -83.74 28.92 -27.71
N TYR A 552 -83.00 29.69 -26.91
CA TYR A 552 -82.88 31.14 -27.10
C TYR A 552 -81.53 31.52 -27.69
N THR A 553 -80.48 30.76 -27.37
CA THR A 553 -79.09 31.09 -27.66
C THR A 553 -78.32 29.89 -28.20
N ALA A 554 -77.14 30.15 -28.76
CA ALA A 554 -76.22 29.08 -29.17
C ALA A 554 -75.78 28.18 -27.99
N ALA A 555 -75.83 28.68 -26.75
CA ALA A 555 -75.47 27.90 -25.55
C ALA A 555 -76.52 26.84 -25.16
N ASP A 556 -77.77 27.01 -25.60
CA ASP A 556 -78.88 26.13 -25.21
C ASP A 556 -78.87 24.81 -26.00
N ILE A 557 -78.14 24.77 -27.12
CA ILE A 557 -78.00 23.60 -27.99
C ILE A 557 -76.71 22.87 -27.61
N LYS A 558 -76.82 21.65 -27.06
CA LYS A 558 -75.67 20.79 -26.75
C LYS A 558 -75.20 20.03 -27.99
N ASP A 559 -76.11 19.32 -28.65
CA ASP A 559 -75.83 18.48 -29.81
C ASP A 559 -77.13 18.22 -30.62
N ILE A 560 -77.03 17.58 -31.77
CA ILE A 560 -78.17 17.17 -32.60
C ILE A 560 -78.01 15.71 -32.99
N LYS A 561 -79.02 14.89 -32.67
CA LYS A 561 -79.05 13.47 -33.07
C LYS A 561 -80.03 13.28 -34.22
N ILE A 562 -79.54 12.70 -35.31
CA ILE A 562 -80.34 12.31 -36.48
C ILE A 562 -80.51 10.79 -36.43
N TYR A 563 -81.73 10.31 -36.62
CA TYR A 563 -82.02 8.88 -36.66
C TYR A 563 -83.01 8.57 -37.78
N GLN A 564 -82.86 7.38 -38.36
CA GLN A 564 -83.74 6.86 -39.40
C GLN A 564 -84.84 5.99 -38.78
N THR A 565 -86.05 6.13 -39.28
CA THR A 565 -87.16 5.22 -38.98
C THR A 565 -87.19 4.09 -40.00
N TYR A 566 -87.38 2.84 -39.56
CA TYR A 566 -87.36 1.64 -40.42
C TYR A 566 -88.78 1.29 -40.91
N GLY A 567 -88.93 0.98 -42.21
CA GLY A 567 -90.19 0.58 -42.87
C GLY A 567 -90.35 1.16 -44.29
N SER A 568 -91.44 0.83 -45.01
CA SER A 568 -91.71 1.26 -46.41
C SER A 568 -91.83 2.79 -46.62
N TYR A 569 -91.85 3.57 -45.54
CA TYR A 569 -91.83 5.04 -45.54
C TYR A 569 -90.73 5.55 -44.61
N ALA A 570 -89.49 5.08 -44.81
CA ALA A 570 -88.34 5.52 -44.03
C ALA A 570 -88.17 7.05 -44.09
N SER A 571 -88.24 7.71 -42.94
CA SER A 571 -88.03 9.16 -42.82
C SER A 571 -86.92 9.45 -41.81
N GLU A 572 -86.04 10.38 -42.17
CA GLU A 572 -85.01 10.88 -41.27
C GLU A 572 -85.62 11.93 -40.32
N LYS A 573 -85.52 11.68 -39.02
CA LYS A 573 -85.94 12.64 -37.98
C LYS A 573 -84.71 13.18 -37.25
N ALA A 574 -84.79 14.43 -36.81
CA ALA A 574 -83.76 15.08 -36.04
C ALA A 574 -84.31 15.45 -34.65
N SER A 575 -83.53 15.18 -33.61
CA SER A 575 -83.76 15.65 -32.25
C SER A 575 -82.66 16.62 -31.87
N ILE A 576 -83.02 17.70 -31.18
CA ILE A 576 -82.06 18.64 -30.62
C ILE A 576 -81.82 18.24 -29.16
N VAL A 577 -80.57 18.12 -28.77
CA VAL A 577 -80.16 17.88 -27.39
C VAL A 577 -79.88 19.23 -26.75
N LEU A 578 -80.62 19.56 -25.71
CA LEU A 578 -80.44 20.80 -24.97
C LEU A 578 -79.21 20.72 -24.03
N SER A 579 -78.77 21.88 -23.53
CA SER A 579 -77.66 22.01 -22.57
C SER A 579 -77.85 21.18 -21.29
N ASN A 580 -79.10 20.99 -20.85
CA ASN A 580 -79.48 20.10 -19.75
C ASN A 580 -79.60 18.60 -20.15
N SER A 581 -79.18 18.24 -21.36
CA SER A 581 -79.25 16.89 -21.95
C SER A 581 -80.66 16.36 -22.22
N VAL A 582 -81.68 17.21 -22.23
CA VAL A 582 -83.03 16.84 -22.66
C VAL A 582 -83.09 16.76 -24.18
N HIS A 583 -83.72 15.70 -24.69
CA HIS A 583 -83.99 15.53 -26.12
C HIS A 583 -85.33 16.16 -26.47
N ILE A 584 -85.32 17.12 -27.41
CA ILE A 584 -86.54 17.77 -27.86
C ILE A 584 -86.75 17.55 -29.36
N TYR A 585 -88.03 17.42 -29.72
CA TYR A 585 -88.51 17.32 -31.09
C TYR A 585 -89.25 18.60 -31.44
N VAL A 586 -88.76 19.32 -32.45
CA VAL A 586 -89.38 20.55 -32.91
C VAL A 586 -90.01 20.31 -34.27
N GLU A 587 -91.32 20.47 -34.34
CA GLU A 587 -92.10 20.23 -35.56
C GLU A 587 -91.63 21.15 -36.71
N GLY A 588 -91.29 20.54 -37.85
CA GLY A 588 -90.80 21.23 -39.04
C GLY A 588 -89.28 21.38 -39.13
N ILE A 589 -88.53 20.87 -38.14
CA ILE A 589 -87.06 20.72 -38.19
C ILE A 589 -86.70 19.32 -38.70
N GLY A 590 -86.47 19.24 -40.01
CA GLY A 590 -85.87 18.07 -40.65
C GLY A 590 -84.34 18.06 -40.55
N PRO A 591 -83.67 16.98 -41.01
CA PRO A 591 -82.22 16.81 -40.91
C PRO A 591 -81.41 17.98 -41.44
N SER A 592 -81.79 18.55 -42.59
CA SER A 592 -81.05 19.68 -43.19
C SER A 592 -81.11 20.95 -42.34
N LYS A 593 -82.26 21.28 -41.75
CA LYS A 593 -82.41 22.44 -40.86
C LYS A 593 -81.71 22.21 -39.52
N ALA A 594 -81.76 20.98 -39.02
CA ALA A 594 -81.03 20.60 -37.81
C ALA A 594 -79.51 20.73 -38.03
N ARG A 595 -78.96 20.21 -39.14
CA ARG A 595 -77.54 20.40 -39.50
C ARG A 595 -77.18 21.89 -39.61
N ALA A 596 -78.01 22.69 -40.26
CA ALA A 596 -77.79 24.14 -40.35
C ALA A 596 -77.76 24.84 -38.98
N LEU A 597 -78.59 24.39 -38.02
CA LEU A 597 -78.59 24.89 -36.65
C LEU A 597 -77.31 24.49 -35.89
N LEU A 598 -76.82 23.26 -36.07
CA LEU A 598 -75.54 22.82 -35.51
C LEU A 598 -74.35 23.54 -36.15
N GLU A 599 -74.37 23.77 -37.46
CA GLU A 599 -73.35 24.54 -38.18
C GLU A 599 -73.30 25.98 -37.71
N TRP A 600 -74.46 26.61 -37.45
CA TRP A 600 -74.49 27.96 -36.86
C TRP A 600 -73.84 27.99 -35.47
N LYS A 601 -74.15 27.02 -34.59
CA LYS A 601 -73.48 26.88 -33.30
C LYS A 601 -71.97 26.71 -33.48
N LYS A 602 -71.54 25.76 -34.30
CA LYS A 602 -70.11 25.48 -34.57
C LYS A 602 -69.39 26.71 -35.13
N SER A 603 -70.00 27.43 -36.07
CA SER A 603 -69.45 28.68 -36.60
C SER A 603 -69.32 29.77 -35.54
N THR A 604 -70.20 29.77 -34.54
CA THR A 604 -70.15 30.69 -33.41
C THR A 604 -69.06 30.30 -32.42
N GLU A 605 -68.86 29.02 -32.15
CA GLU A 605 -67.74 28.50 -31.36
C GLU A 605 -66.39 28.81 -32.02
N LEU A 606 -66.28 28.62 -33.34
CA LEU A 606 -65.08 28.92 -34.12
C LEU A 606 -64.62 30.38 -34.01
N ARG A 607 -65.56 31.33 -33.84
CA ARG A 607 -65.23 32.76 -33.63
C ARG A 607 -64.46 33.00 -32.33
N TYR A 608 -64.55 32.10 -31.35
CA TYR A 608 -63.93 32.24 -30.04
C TYR A 608 -62.68 31.39 -29.84
N VAL A 609 -62.33 30.52 -30.80
CA VAL A 609 -61.16 29.62 -30.71
C VAL A 609 -59.86 30.39 -30.44
N ASN A 610 -59.67 31.54 -31.09
CA ASN A 610 -58.47 32.37 -30.91
C ASN A 610 -58.48 33.24 -29.64
N THR A 611 -59.60 33.28 -28.92
CA THR A 611 -59.78 34.06 -27.69
C THR A 611 -59.99 33.17 -26.46
N LEU A 612 -59.92 31.85 -26.64
CA LEU A 612 -60.12 30.88 -25.58
C LEU A 612 -59.01 31.06 -24.53
N PRO A 613 -59.36 31.20 -23.23
CA PRO A 613 -58.35 31.34 -22.19
C PRO A 613 -57.38 30.15 -22.18
N SER A 614 -56.09 30.43 -22.27
CA SER A 614 -55.03 29.42 -22.21
C SER A 614 -54.59 29.07 -20.79
N THR A 615 -55.06 29.81 -19.78
CA THR A 615 -54.72 29.64 -18.37
C THR A 615 -55.95 29.86 -17.48
N ILE A 616 -56.05 29.12 -16.38
CA ILE A 616 -57.06 29.38 -15.33
C ILE A 616 -56.71 30.64 -14.53
N PRO A 617 -57.66 31.23 -13.78
CA PRO A 617 -57.38 32.39 -12.93
C PRO A 617 -56.23 32.14 -11.96
N GLN A 618 -55.41 33.17 -11.74
CA GLN A 618 -54.20 33.05 -10.94
C GLN A 618 -54.47 32.58 -9.50
N THR A 619 -55.61 32.95 -8.92
CA THR A 619 -56.03 32.51 -7.59
C THR A 619 -56.23 31.00 -7.52
N GLU A 620 -56.83 30.39 -8.55
CA GLU A 620 -57.06 28.95 -8.64
C GLU A 620 -55.74 28.18 -8.86
N ILE A 621 -54.84 28.72 -9.69
CA ILE A 621 -53.47 28.18 -9.84
C ILE A 621 -52.77 28.15 -8.48
N GLN A 622 -52.85 29.22 -7.69
CA GLN A 622 -52.18 29.30 -6.39
C GLN A 622 -52.76 28.31 -5.37
N ILE A 623 -54.08 28.10 -5.37
CA ILE A 623 -54.72 27.09 -4.50
C ILE A 623 -54.21 25.69 -4.85
N ILE A 624 -54.20 25.33 -6.13
CA ILE A 624 -53.71 24.03 -6.59
C ILE A 624 -52.22 23.87 -6.25
N LYS A 625 -51.39 24.89 -6.56
CA LYS A 625 -49.96 24.87 -6.22
C LYS A 625 -49.70 24.72 -4.72
N SER A 626 -50.43 25.44 -3.88
CA SER A 626 -50.30 25.37 -2.42
C SER A 626 -50.65 23.98 -1.86
N LYS A 627 -51.70 23.35 -2.39
CA LYS A 627 -52.09 21.97 -2.06
C LYS A 627 -50.95 20.98 -2.35
N TYR A 628 -50.33 21.06 -3.53
CA TYR A 628 -49.22 20.17 -3.90
C TYR A 628 -47.91 20.53 -3.19
N GLN A 629 -47.69 21.81 -2.88
CA GLN A 629 -46.53 22.25 -2.09
C GLN A 629 -46.56 21.65 -0.67
N THR A 630 -47.72 21.63 -0.01
CA THR A 630 -47.88 21.00 1.30
C THR A 630 -47.53 19.51 1.26
N LYS A 631 -47.94 18.80 0.20
CA LYS A 631 -47.59 17.38 0.01
C LYS A 631 -46.08 17.18 -0.23
N ARG A 632 -45.44 18.04 -1.05
CA ARG A 632 -43.98 18.02 -1.26
C ARG A 632 -43.21 18.26 0.04
N ASN A 633 -43.65 19.21 0.87
CA ASN A 633 -43.02 19.47 2.16
C ASN A 633 -43.08 18.23 3.08
N SER A 634 -44.20 17.49 3.05
CA SER A 634 -44.35 16.24 3.81
C SER A 634 -43.40 15.15 3.30
N LEU A 635 -43.26 14.98 1.98
CA LEU A 635 -42.29 14.04 1.40
C LEU A 635 -40.84 14.42 1.73
N ASN A 636 -40.48 15.70 1.65
CA ASN A 636 -39.14 16.17 2.04
C ASN A 636 -38.84 15.88 3.51
N SER A 637 -39.85 16.00 4.38
CA SER A 637 -39.72 15.65 5.81
C SER A 637 -39.50 14.15 6.02
N GLN A 638 -40.17 13.31 5.22
CA GLN A 638 -39.96 11.86 5.22
C GLN A 638 -38.56 11.51 4.69
N GLU A 639 -38.11 12.12 3.60
CA GLU A 639 -36.77 11.94 3.05
C GLU A 639 -35.69 12.26 4.10
N GLN A 640 -35.83 13.39 4.80
CA GLN A 640 -34.90 13.75 5.86
C GLN A 640 -34.93 12.75 7.02
N THR A 641 -36.11 12.23 7.37
CA THR A 641 -36.26 11.21 8.42
C THR A 641 -35.57 9.91 8.04
N VAL A 642 -35.72 9.45 6.80
CA VAL A 642 -35.05 8.25 6.27
C VAL A 642 -33.53 8.43 6.27
N LYS A 643 -33.03 9.59 5.80
CA LYS A 643 -31.59 9.91 5.82
C LYS A 643 -31.03 9.91 7.24
N ASN A 644 -31.71 10.57 8.17
CA ASN A 644 -31.29 10.64 9.57
C ASN A 644 -31.31 9.26 10.25
N SER A 645 -32.38 8.48 10.06
CA SER A 645 -32.48 7.11 10.61
C SER A 645 -31.39 6.19 10.04
N THR A 646 -31.10 6.30 8.75
CA THR A 646 -30.01 5.55 8.11
C THR A 646 -28.66 5.94 8.68
N GLN A 647 -28.41 7.23 8.89
CA GLN A 647 -27.16 7.69 9.52
C GLN A 647 -27.01 7.16 10.94
N GLN A 648 -28.09 7.11 11.72
CA GLN A 648 -28.09 6.50 13.05
C GLN A 648 -27.77 5.00 12.99
N LYS A 649 -28.35 4.25 12.05
CA LYS A 649 -28.03 2.83 11.84
C LYS A 649 -26.55 2.63 11.47
N LYS A 650 -25.99 3.46 10.58
CA LYS A 650 -24.56 3.43 10.22
C LYS A 650 -23.67 3.70 11.42
N ASN A 651 -23.97 4.73 12.21
CA ASN A 651 -23.20 5.06 13.41
C ASN A 651 -23.28 3.91 14.44
N ALA A 652 -24.45 3.29 14.63
CA ALA A 652 -24.61 2.14 15.53
C ALA A 652 -23.82 0.93 15.06
N ALA A 653 -23.82 0.63 13.75
CA ALA A 653 -22.99 -0.43 13.16
C ALA A 653 -21.50 -0.15 13.38
N MET A 654 -21.05 1.07 13.09
CA MET A 654 -19.65 1.48 13.29
C MET A 654 -19.20 1.31 14.74
N ILE A 655 -20.01 1.76 15.72
CA ILE A 655 -19.69 1.60 17.14
C ILE A 655 -19.61 0.11 17.53
N LYS A 656 -20.54 -0.71 17.03
CA LYS A 656 -20.55 -2.16 17.29
C LYS A 656 -19.27 -2.82 16.78
N PHE A 657 -18.92 -2.61 15.51
CA PHE A 657 -17.75 -3.23 14.90
C PHE A 657 -16.44 -2.65 15.43
N ALA A 658 -16.38 -1.37 15.78
CA ALA A 658 -15.23 -0.78 16.47
C ALA A 658 -14.99 -1.46 17.83
N LYS A 659 -16.05 -1.73 18.60
CA LYS A 659 -15.92 -2.45 19.88
C LYS A 659 -15.43 -3.88 19.70
N GLU A 660 -15.97 -4.61 18.73
CA GLU A 660 -15.54 -5.99 18.43
C GLU A 660 -14.08 -6.03 17.92
N ASN A 661 -13.69 -5.11 17.04
CA ASN A 661 -12.30 -4.97 16.59
C ASN A 661 -11.34 -4.60 17.73
N ALA A 662 -11.74 -3.73 18.65
CA ALA A 662 -10.92 -3.37 19.81
C ALA A 662 -10.68 -4.56 20.76
N ILE A 663 -11.68 -5.43 20.95
CA ILE A 663 -11.50 -6.68 21.72
C ILE A 663 -10.51 -7.59 21.01
N LEU A 664 -10.67 -7.76 19.69
CA LEU A 664 -9.80 -8.63 18.90
C LEU A 664 -8.35 -8.12 18.84
N GLN A 665 -8.17 -6.80 18.77
CA GLN A 665 -6.86 -6.16 18.82
C GLN A 665 -6.18 -6.39 20.17
N LYS A 666 -6.92 -6.26 21.27
CA LYS A 666 -6.40 -6.58 22.61
C LYS A 666 -5.97 -8.05 22.73
N GLU A 667 -6.71 -8.98 22.13
CA GLU A 667 -6.30 -10.40 22.08
C GLU A 667 -5.00 -10.57 21.30
N ILE A 668 -4.87 -9.93 20.13
CA ILE A 668 -3.64 -9.97 19.31
C ILE A 668 -2.44 -9.41 20.09
N ASP A 669 -2.62 -8.27 20.76
CA ASP A 669 -1.54 -7.63 21.51
C ASP A 669 -1.15 -8.44 22.75
N ALA A 670 -2.11 -9.06 23.43
CA ALA A 670 -1.85 -9.96 24.55
C ALA A 670 -1.05 -11.19 24.10
N THR A 671 -1.44 -11.82 22.99
CA THR A 671 -0.71 -12.93 22.37
C THR A 671 0.73 -12.53 21.99
N ARG A 672 0.92 -11.34 21.41
CA ARG A 672 2.24 -10.81 21.06
C ARG A 672 3.12 -10.59 22.30
N LEU A 673 2.55 -10.04 23.37
CA LEU A 673 3.28 -9.79 24.61
C LEU A 673 3.70 -11.10 25.29
N ASP A 674 2.81 -12.09 25.35
CA ASP A 674 3.11 -13.41 25.90
C ASP A 674 4.24 -14.11 25.13
N LEU A 675 4.19 -14.06 23.78
CA LEU A 675 5.29 -14.57 22.95
C LEU A 675 6.62 -13.86 23.25
N LYS A 676 6.63 -12.53 23.36
CA LYS A 676 7.84 -11.76 23.64
C LYS A 676 8.45 -12.17 24.99
N ASN A 677 7.61 -12.29 26.02
CA ASN A 677 8.06 -12.70 27.36
C ASN A 677 8.62 -14.13 27.36
N ASN A 678 7.94 -15.06 26.69
CA ASN A 678 8.37 -16.46 26.58
C ASN A 678 9.67 -16.58 25.76
N GLN A 679 9.80 -15.83 24.67
CA GLN A 679 11.03 -15.78 23.87
C GLN A 679 12.22 -15.25 24.68
N GLN A 680 12.05 -14.15 25.40
CA GLN A 680 13.10 -13.59 26.25
C GLN A 680 13.58 -14.58 27.30
N LYS A 681 12.65 -15.32 27.93
CA LYS A 681 13.00 -16.36 28.91
C LYS A 681 13.84 -17.47 28.29
N VAL A 682 13.41 -18.02 27.15
CA VAL A 682 14.14 -19.09 26.46
C VAL A 682 15.48 -18.60 25.92
N GLU A 683 15.57 -17.37 25.41
CA GLU A 683 16.83 -16.77 24.94
C GLU A 683 17.83 -16.55 26.07
N MET A 684 17.36 -16.17 27.26
CA MET A 684 18.20 -16.05 28.45
C MET A 684 18.77 -17.42 28.85
N GLU A 685 17.96 -18.48 28.83
CA GLU A 685 18.39 -19.85 29.10
C GLU A 685 19.42 -20.35 28.07
N ILE A 686 19.16 -20.10 26.77
CA ILE A 686 20.10 -20.44 25.68
C ILE A 686 21.42 -19.66 25.86
N SER A 687 21.37 -18.37 26.17
CA SER A 687 22.57 -17.54 26.38
C SER A 687 23.42 -18.06 27.54
N ASN A 688 22.78 -18.41 28.66
CA ASN A 688 23.48 -18.95 29.83
C ASN A 688 24.14 -20.31 29.51
N MET A 689 23.44 -21.23 28.85
CA MET A 689 24.04 -22.50 28.44
C MET A 689 25.11 -22.35 27.36
N THR A 690 24.99 -21.37 26.47
CA THR A 690 26.02 -21.08 25.46
C THR A 690 27.30 -20.57 26.12
N LYS A 691 27.19 -19.73 27.14
CA LYS A 691 28.34 -19.32 27.97
C LYS A 691 28.98 -20.53 28.66
N GLU A 692 28.19 -21.39 29.27
CA GLU A 692 28.70 -22.61 29.91
C GLU A 692 29.40 -23.53 28.90
N LEU A 693 28.81 -23.72 27.72
CA LEU A 693 29.39 -24.49 26.62
C LEU A 693 30.74 -23.90 26.18
N SER A 694 30.81 -22.58 25.99
CA SER A 694 32.06 -21.91 25.57
C SER A 694 33.17 -22.06 26.62
N ALA A 695 32.84 -21.97 27.91
CA ALA A 695 33.79 -22.22 29.00
C ALA A 695 34.28 -23.66 29.00
N LYS A 696 33.38 -24.62 28.78
CA LYS A 696 33.73 -26.04 28.68
C LYS A 696 34.52 -26.37 27.41
N GLN A 697 34.25 -25.74 26.28
CA GLN A 697 35.05 -25.89 25.06
C GLN A 697 36.49 -25.36 25.25
N TRP A 698 36.66 -24.29 26.03
CA TRP A 698 37.99 -23.81 26.39
C TRP A 698 38.75 -24.81 27.29
N GLU A 699 38.09 -25.37 28.30
CA GLU A 699 38.65 -26.46 29.11
C GLU A 699 39.02 -27.68 28.25
N ASP A 700 38.18 -28.03 27.26
CA ASP A 700 38.48 -29.11 26.32
C ASP A 700 39.77 -28.85 25.54
N ALA A 701 39.93 -27.63 25.02
CA ALA A 701 41.13 -27.21 24.31
C ALA A 701 42.38 -27.31 25.19
N GLN A 702 42.29 -27.01 26.50
CA GLN A 702 43.39 -27.21 27.44
C GLN A 702 43.72 -28.69 27.67
N ILE A 703 42.71 -29.55 27.83
CA ILE A 703 42.92 -31.00 27.98
C ILE A 703 43.53 -31.58 26.69
N GLN A 704 43.09 -31.13 25.52
CA GLN A 704 43.68 -31.52 24.23
C GLN A 704 45.14 -31.10 24.10
N ARG A 705 45.47 -29.87 24.52
CA ARG A 705 46.87 -29.40 24.60
C ARG A 705 47.71 -30.28 25.52
N GLN A 706 47.19 -30.63 26.71
CA GLN A 706 47.86 -31.57 27.61
C GLN A 706 48.00 -32.96 27.00
N LEU A 707 47.02 -33.47 26.27
CA LEU A 707 47.14 -34.77 25.59
C LEU A 707 48.19 -34.74 24.46
N ASN A 708 48.32 -33.61 23.77
CA ASN A 708 49.32 -33.40 22.73
C ASN A 708 50.76 -33.48 23.27
N THR A 709 51.04 -33.09 24.52
CA THR A 709 52.38 -33.27 25.12
C THR A 709 52.76 -34.74 25.31
N TYR A 710 51.78 -35.66 25.30
CA TYR A 710 51.99 -37.12 25.38
C TYR A 710 51.85 -37.83 24.02
N LYS A 711 51.84 -37.08 22.90
CA LYS A 711 51.67 -37.64 21.55
C LYS A 711 52.78 -38.64 21.19
N GLN A 712 54.01 -38.36 21.62
CA GLN A 712 55.17 -39.23 21.39
C GLN A 712 55.26 -40.43 22.34
N ILE A 713 54.48 -40.42 23.43
CA ILE A 713 54.46 -41.49 24.44
C ILE A 713 53.54 -42.63 23.96
N ASN A 714 54.12 -43.62 23.29
CA ASN A 714 53.45 -44.83 22.83
C ASN A 714 54.33 -46.08 23.03
N TYR A 715 53.73 -47.26 22.93
CA TYR A 715 54.42 -48.53 23.22
C TYR A 715 55.60 -48.80 22.25
N LEU A 716 55.47 -48.39 20.99
CA LEU A 716 56.52 -48.54 19.98
C LEU A 716 57.74 -47.67 20.32
N ASN A 717 57.52 -46.42 20.72
CA ASN A 717 58.58 -45.51 21.14
C ASN A 717 59.20 -45.95 22.47
N PHE A 718 58.41 -46.51 23.39
CA PHE A 718 58.93 -47.12 24.62
C PHE A 718 59.87 -48.30 24.33
N ILE A 719 59.48 -49.23 23.46
CA ILE A 719 60.34 -50.35 23.02
C ILE A 719 61.61 -49.84 22.33
N ARG A 720 61.49 -48.84 21.45
CA ARG A 720 62.64 -48.23 20.76
C ARG A 720 63.65 -47.65 21.75
N ILE A 721 63.19 -46.91 22.76
CA ILE A 721 64.04 -46.36 23.81
C ILE A 721 64.64 -47.48 24.69
N LEU A 722 63.91 -48.58 24.91
CA LEU A 722 64.37 -49.67 25.76
C LEU A 722 65.45 -50.55 25.11
N PHE A 723 65.39 -50.79 23.80
CA PHE A 723 66.29 -51.73 23.11
C PHE A 723 67.26 -51.11 22.08
N PHE A 724 66.99 -49.93 21.52
CA PHE A 724 67.72 -49.40 20.34
C PHE A 724 68.62 -48.18 20.60
N PHE A 725 68.92 -47.85 21.87
CA PHE A 725 69.89 -46.80 22.27
C PHE A 725 69.91 -45.55 21.38
N LYS A 726 68.76 -44.88 21.21
CA LYS A 726 68.73 -43.52 20.68
C LYS A 726 68.17 -42.56 21.73
N LYS A 727 68.89 -41.45 21.94
CA LYS A 727 68.34 -40.23 22.53
C LYS A 727 67.27 -39.66 21.60
#